data_AF-A0A255ECV5-F1
#
_entry.id   AF-A0A255ECV5-F1
#
_cell.length_a   1.000
_cell.length_b   1.000
_cell.length_c   1.000
_cell.angle_alpha   90.00
_cell.angle_beta   90.00
_cell.angle_gamma   90.00
#
_symmetry.space_group_name_H-M   'P 1'
#
loop_
_entity.id
_entity.type
_entity.pdbx_description
1 polymer ?
#
loop_
_entity_poly.entity_id
_entity_poly.type
_entity_poly.pdbx_seq_one_letter_code
_entity_poly.pdbx_strand_id
1 'polypeptide(L)'
;MPSRRTVLASSAAAAGGLTLSQIARPSWSATPQPHQAAGSVTVVAPADWKSYADQVAEALTAAGASATVTEPDEAGFADGWQDDRILLGHLGNNLHVARLYGLWLSVADSLCPGPTGWSLHSVDAPFGGDNTTIVVGASTEEGVAAGVQALLPQLAEGTLPWIHQAELDPETRLRLPNDGVIDSAYEATAMADIESRISKLDPAATEANARLVLPVLSGAAVNLKYFMVDPSPAFARLAARALLGWTEFVEAHADAAGELLSFGVNMWTFGEELLGGWRVLATSDAVSDANKERIHQTLIHLYKRNALDPYLHSAPDRGPRWNHQIFPALSLAAAAQYFETRGVPEAAEWLPIAARIFEGNTATISLDEGSDYLMHLPMAFIDYGLLVGQRDYLNRTVRPSADLHVLMIDNLGTMAGGGDCYPFGYSGPFSWGHSQVLYAASWLYADPVYRHMLQLTLDSPLEQRMSDLDVPWHRYQVVSADEPDFDPDLYPTVRAVAIDEGLYEDTVAQTPTPVALEETFHKLAFRSGYDVEDSWLIVDGFGTGRHGHQDANAILNLTSGGRLFLTERDYIENAPESQSGVLVAKDGVHAERGPLARLDWAADVDGFAISRSVLPQSNGVDWTRTILTTESGNFHLVLDDLEVLEDGEFVVRNLWQTLGTPAIESRDFTATQQGRTMAIRSLDDTSLRSYDRHGHFQKYFKGETPYPYADQETVLNQVHPRTPRAAGDVVSLANLITVGAPSALTGAERTAENRFSIVDGDTTWVAVRGALQAGTIRADGAVHLVSDGRALLGGVTDVRIGELALTFDEPVLLTLTEDTWTAWPLLRDRAAYDENGTIIRPDPIDQGPARWTAGHRRAAMHELTRRSSVPAPAPTPQPGTAGWVKLAAATGEVCATASTDSLTIVGMTTGAVTAFDAAGAIDWQVDVGSRINEITAQSIDDELWVLICTEDFQVVALDGAGADRFRTTLPNDAARRERKGNRTGATNVRLAWTNGRDADPVIMVGSMFRWIYELDLTGAQQWEDLCYFYGVDGQAWGDLDGDGKDEGAIALEYFYATFVKNQTVTRGGREGGPGYSHVRILDRAEGLPLTVYGTKQSEVQAFEYTRPAGTAGWNARLSGAILALETGTFHESVGSEVLAGTAGFDVVSLTSTGERRFTTSLEDRVLHLAGLGDGYLVGLDNGSVAKLGIDGAVVDQWRFEALVAGVTGGENPRVVLANGEVHTLEA
;
A
#
# COMPACT_ATOMS: atom_id res chain seq x y z
N MET A 1 -10.19 -25.36 -18.34
CA MET A 1 -9.09 -24.75 -17.58
C MET A 1 -8.02 -25.80 -17.34
N PRO A 2 -6.86 -25.81 -18.02
CA PRO A 2 -5.80 -26.74 -17.65
C PRO A 2 -4.75 -26.03 -16.78
N SER A 3 -4.67 -26.50 -15.54
CA SER A 3 -3.51 -26.59 -14.66
C SER A 3 -2.16 -26.08 -15.21
N ARG A 4 -1.55 -25.10 -14.55
CA ARG A 4 -0.10 -24.82 -14.66
C ARG A 4 0.56 -24.83 -13.29
N ARG A 5 0.47 -25.96 -12.61
CA ARG A 5 1.57 -26.48 -11.78
C ARG A 5 1.96 -27.83 -12.36
N THR A 6 2.97 -27.81 -13.20
CA THR A 6 3.86 -28.96 -13.33
C THR A 6 5.26 -28.43 -13.18
N VAL A 7 5.77 -28.53 -11.95
CA VAL A 7 7.19 -28.78 -11.73
C VAL A 7 7.46 -30.15 -12.36
N LEU A 8 7.81 -30.15 -13.64
CA LEU A 8 8.78 -31.08 -14.17
C LEU A 8 10.11 -30.33 -13.98
N ALA A 9 11.02 -30.69 -13.08
CA ALA A 9 11.64 -32.02 -12.99
C ALA A 9 11.74 -32.71 -14.37
N SER A 10 11.99 -31.96 -15.44
CA SER A 10 12.62 -32.48 -16.65
C SER A 10 14.04 -31.94 -16.67
N SER A 11 14.96 -32.86 -16.43
CA SER A 11 16.36 -32.75 -16.77
C SER A 11 16.56 -32.09 -18.15
N ALA A 12 16.96 -30.83 -18.13
CA ALA A 12 17.96 -30.28 -19.01
C ALA A 12 18.88 -29.46 -18.08
N ALA A 13 19.84 -30.03 -17.35
CA ALA A 13 20.91 -30.90 -17.87
C ALA A 13 21.35 -30.56 -19.30
N ALA A 14 21.26 -29.27 -19.66
CA ALA A 14 22.35 -28.60 -20.35
C ALA A 14 22.99 -27.65 -19.34
N ALA A 15 23.42 -28.21 -18.21
CA ALA A 15 24.49 -27.66 -17.40
C ALA A 15 25.78 -27.72 -18.26
N GLY A 16 25.87 -26.85 -19.25
CA GLY A 16 27.17 -26.38 -19.68
C GLY A 16 27.63 -25.46 -18.56
N GLY A 17 28.38 -26.00 -17.60
CA GLY A 17 29.11 -25.18 -16.64
C GLY A 17 30.04 -24.27 -17.43
N LEU A 18 29.60 -23.05 -17.70
CA LEU A 18 30.43 -22.01 -18.29
C LEU A 18 31.34 -21.52 -17.16
N THR A 19 32.50 -22.17 -17.02
CA THR A 19 33.60 -21.57 -16.28
C THR A 19 33.96 -20.25 -16.95
N LEU A 20 34.36 -19.20 -16.19
CA LEU A 20 34.82 -17.91 -16.75
C LEU A 20 35.84 -18.07 -17.89
N SER A 21 36.59 -19.19 -17.92
CA SER A 21 37.52 -19.57 -18.99
C SER A 21 36.89 -19.97 -20.33
N GLN A 22 35.57 -20.17 -20.41
CA GLN A 22 34.82 -20.52 -21.63
C GLN A 22 34.10 -19.32 -22.27
N ILE A 23 34.07 -18.16 -21.60
CA ILE A 23 33.62 -16.91 -22.21
C ILE A 23 34.77 -16.44 -23.11
N ALA A 24 34.53 -16.36 -24.42
CA ALA A 24 35.52 -15.86 -25.36
C ALA A 24 35.94 -14.47 -24.91
N ARG A 25 37.26 -14.23 -24.72
CA ARG A 25 37.81 -12.93 -24.33
C ARG A 25 37.35 -11.87 -25.36
N PRO A 26 36.40 -10.98 -25.04
CA PRO A 26 36.21 -9.77 -25.80
C PRO A 26 37.49 -8.94 -25.60
N SER A 27 38.00 -8.33 -26.66
CA SER A 27 39.09 -7.38 -26.49
C SER A 27 38.53 -6.11 -25.87
N TRP A 28 38.57 -5.98 -24.54
CA TRP A 28 38.57 -4.66 -23.94
C TRP A 28 39.84 -3.96 -24.44
N SER A 29 39.71 -3.10 -25.44
CA SER A 29 40.82 -2.29 -25.92
C SER A 29 41.06 -1.16 -24.94
N ALA A 30 42.26 -1.18 -24.35
CA ALA A 30 43.06 -0.13 -23.70
C ALA A 30 42.38 1.17 -23.28
N THR A 31 42.83 1.67 -22.12
CA THR A 31 42.69 3.06 -21.64
C THR A 31 42.44 4.05 -22.79
N PRO A 32 41.27 4.70 -22.82
CA PRO A 32 40.94 5.61 -23.90
C PRO A 32 42.04 6.65 -24.12
N GLN A 33 42.56 6.73 -25.34
CA GLN A 33 43.52 7.77 -25.72
C GLN A 33 42.76 9.00 -26.22
N PRO A 34 43.33 10.21 -26.13
CA PRO A 34 42.75 11.41 -26.75
C PRO A 34 42.39 11.12 -28.21
N HIS A 35 41.12 11.34 -28.57
CA HIS A 35 40.62 11.04 -29.92
C HIS A 35 41.11 12.13 -30.88
N GLN A 36 41.93 11.75 -31.87
CA GLN A 36 42.22 12.65 -32.99
C GLN A 36 40.94 12.75 -33.81
N ALA A 37 40.26 13.89 -33.73
CA ALA A 37 39.09 14.17 -34.55
C ALA A 37 39.47 14.03 -36.03
N ALA A 38 39.15 12.89 -36.63
CA ALA A 38 39.49 12.59 -38.02
C ALA A 38 38.64 13.41 -39.03
N GLY A 39 37.71 14.23 -38.54
CA GLY A 39 36.71 15.01 -39.29
C GLY A 39 36.26 16.31 -38.60
N SER A 40 35.01 16.71 -38.82
CA SER A 40 34.38 17.90 -38.21
C SER A 40 33.71 17.54 -36.88
N VAL A 41 33.93 18.34 -35.84
CA VAL A 41 33.25 18.23 -34.53
C VAL A 41 31.94 19.02 -34.58
N THR A 42 30.86 18.45 -34.06
CA THR A 42 29.56 19.15 -33.94
C THR A 42 29.39 19.69 -32.53
N VAL A 43 29.22 21.00 -32.38
CA VAL A 43 28.91 21.66 -31.10
C VAL A 43 27.41 21.92 -31.04
N VAL A 44 26.74 21.31 -30.06
CA VAL A 44 25.28 21.39 -29.90
C VAL A 44 24.94 22.21 -28.66
N ALA A 45 24.20 23.30 -28.83
CA ALA A 45 23.79 24.15 -27.72
C ALA A 45 22.40 24.76 -27.95
N PRO A 46 21.61 25.01 -26.89
CA PRO A 46 20.36 25.74 -27.01
C PRO A 46 20.60 27.15 -27.59
N ALA A 47 19.56 27.72 -28.21
CA ALA A 47 19.64 29.02 -28.87
C ALA A 47 20.22 30.12 -27.95
N ASP A 48 19.80 30.15 -26.68
CA ASP A 48 20.24 31.13 -25.70
C ASP A 48 21.71 30.96 -25.28
N TRP A 49 22.30 29.78 -25.49
CA TRP A 49 23.72 29.50 -25.17
C TRP A 49 24.60 29.41 -26.41
N LYS A 50 24.10 29.80 -27.58
CA LYS A 50 24.85 29.74 -28.85
C LYS A 50 26.18 30.49 -28.80
N SER A 51 26.26 31.61 -28.08
CA SER A 51 27.50 32.41 -27.94
C SER A 51 28.65 31.63 -27.29
N TYR A 52 28.34 30.67 -26.41
CA TYR A 52 29.33 29.78 -25.78
C TYR A 52 29.74 28.65 -26.72
N ALA A 53 28.80 28.12 -27.51
CA ALA A 53 29.11 27.15 -28.56
C ALA A 53 30.02 27.75 -29.64
N ASP A 54 29.78 29.01 -30.03
CA ASP A 54 30.62 29.73 -30.99
C ASP A 54 32.07 29.85 -30.47
N GLN A 55 32.28 30.13 -29.17
CA GLN A 55 33.63 30.16 -28.56
C GLN A 55 34.34 28.81 -28.64
N VAL A 56 33.63 27.71 -28.36
CA VAL A 56 34.17 26.34 -28.47
C VAL A 56 34.54 26.02 -29.93
N ALA A 57 33.66 26.36 -30.88
CA ALA A 57 33.90 26.14 -32.30
C ALA A 57 35.09 26.98 -32.82
N GLU A 58 35.24 28.22 -32.36
CA GLU A 58 36.39 29.07 -32.67
C GLU A 58 37.70 28.48 -32.14
N ALA A 59 37.71 27.94 -30.91
CA ALA A 59 38.88 27.31 -30.32
C ALA A 59 39.30 26.03 -31.07
N LEU A 60 38.34 25.18 -31.43
CA LEU A 60 38.59 23.99 -32.27
C LEU A 60 39.16 24.39 -33.64
N THR A 61 38.57 25.41 -34.27
CA THR A 61 39.04 25.94 -35.56
C THR A 61 40.45 26.50 -35.46
N ALA A 62 40.77 27.23 -34.40
CA ALA A 62 42.10 27.76 -34.13
C ALA A 62 43.14 26.66 -33.89
N ALA A 63 42.72 25.53 -33.31
CA ALA A 63 43.56 24.35 -33.08
C ALA A 63 43.68 23.43 -34.31
N GLY A 64 43.02 23.77 -35.44
CA GLY A 64 43.14 23.07 -36.71
C GLY A 64 42.08 21.99 -36.98
N ALA A 65 41.07 21.85 -36.11
CA ALA A 65 39.89 21.01 -36.34
C ALA A 65 38.79 21.77 -37.11
N SER A 66 37.86 21.06 -37.76
CA SER A 66 36.63 21.67 -38.29
C SER A 66 35.55 21.62 -37.20
N ALA A 67 34.78 22.69 -37.02
CA ALA A 67 33.68 22.71 -36.05
C ALA A 67 32.41 23.33 -36.66
N THR A 68 31.25 22.73 -36.36
CA THR A 68 29.93 23.26 -36.76
C THR A 68 29.06 23.44 -35.52
N VAL A 69 28.42 24.60 -35.38
CA VAL A 69 27.46 24.86 -34.30
C VAL A 69 26.05 24.57 -34.78
N THR A 70 25.29 23.80 -33.99
CA THR A 70 23.90 23.41 -34.26
C THR A 70 23.05 23.55 -33.00
N GLU A 71 21.75 23.72 -33.18
CA GLU A 71 20.78 23.64 -32.07
C GLU A 71 20.44 22.18 -31.75
N PRO A 72 20.03 21.86 -30.51
CA PRO A 72 19.52 20.55 -30.18
C PRO A 72 18.30 20.22 -31.03
N ASP A 73 18.22 18.97 -31.49
CA ASP A 73 17.15 18.49 -32.34
C ASP A 73 16.60 17.14 -31.89
N GLU A 74 15.43 16.78 -32.41
CA GLU A 74 14.75 15.51 -32.09
C GLU A 74 15.52 14.30 -32.63
N ALA A 75 16.26 14.45 -33.74
CA ALA A 75 17.02 13.35 -34.33
C ALA A 75 18.15 12.86 -33.41
N GLY A 76 18.89 13.77 -32.77
CA GLY A 76 19.91 13.37 -31.80
C GLY A 76 19.33 12.76 -30.52
N PHE A 77 18.07 13.05 -30.19
CA PHE A 77 17.37 12.33 -29.13
C PHE A 77 16.93 10.94 -29.58
N ALA A 78 16.24 10.83 -30.71
CA ALA A 78 15.66 9.57 -31.17
C ALA A 78 16.72 8.56 -31.63
N ASP A 79 17.59 8.98 -32.54
CA ASP A 79 18.51 8.10 -33.26
C ASP A 79 19.92 8.06 -32.63
N GLY A 80 20.24 9.04 -31.78
CA GLY A 80 21.60 9.25 -31.30
C GLY A 80 22.52 9.80 -32.38
N TRP A 81 23.83 9.57 -32.24
CA TRP A 81 24.84 10.07 -33.17
C TRP A 81 26.11 9.22 -33.21
N GLN A 82 26.90 9.39 -34.27
CA GLN A 82 28.12 8.62 -34.56
C GLN A 82 29.33 9.54 -34.86
N ASP A 83 29.14 10.85 -34.88
CA ASP A 83 30.18 11.85 -35.04
C ASP A 83 30.71 12.36 -33.69
N ASP A 84 31.89 12.97 -33.70
CA ASP A 84 32.47 13.64 -32.53
C ASP A 84 31.63 14.87 -32.14
N ARG A 85 31.21 14.97 -30.86
CA ARG A 85 30.32 16.04 -30.40
C ARG A 85 30.76 16.73 -29.12
N ILE A 86 30.41 18.01 -28.99
CA ILE A 86 30.45 18.74 -27.73
C ILE A 86 29.04 19.27 -27.44
N LEU A 87 28.45 18.83 -26.34
CA LEU A 87 27.09 19.19 -25.95
C LEU A 87 27.12 20.19 -24.81
N LEU A 88 26.49 21.35 -24.98
CA LEU A 88 26.32 22.36 -23.93
C LEU A 88 24.85 22.35 -23.53
N GLY A 89 24.53 22.07 -22.27
CA GLY A 89 23.14 22.00 -21.85
C GLY A 89 22.87 21.18 -20.60
N HIS A 90 21.59 21.05 -20.31
CA HIS A 90 21.03 20.13 -19.34
C HIS A 90 19.76 19.50 -19.91
N LEU A 91 19.13 18.58 -19.16
CA LEU A 91 17.90 17.88 -19.53
C LEU A 91 16.83 18.79 -20.17
N GLY A 92 16.60 19.96 -19.58
CA GLY A 92 15.47 20.83 -19.94
C GLY A 92 15.68 21.69 -21.18
N ASN A 93 16.92 21.91 -21.62
CA ASN A 93 17.23 22.83 -22.72
C ASN A 93 18.02 22.22 -23.88
N ASN A 94 18.52 20.99 -23.75
CA ASN A 94 19.25 20.31 -24.81
C ASN A 94 18.81 18.85 -24.91
N LEU A 95 18.03 18.52 -25.95
CA LEU A 95 17.50 17.17 -26.18
C LEU A 95 18.60 16.10 -26.35
N HIS A 96 19.80 16.46 -26.82
CA HIS A 96 20.91 15.51 -26.90
C HIS A 96 21.48 15.21 -25.51
N VAL A 97 21.48 16.20 -24.60
CA VAL A 97 21.83 15.99 -23.18
C VAL A 97 20.74 15.20 -22.46
N ALA A 98 19.45 15.46 -22.75
CA ALA A 98 18.33 14.66 -22.21
C ALA A 98 18.46 13.17 -22.56
N ARG A 99 18.89 12.87 -23.79
CA ARG A 99 19.19 11.50 -24.23
C ARG A 99 20.30 10.85 -23.41
N LEU A 100 21.40 11.56 -23.14
CA LEU A 100 22.48 11.07 -22.29
C LEU A 100 22.08 10.99 -20.81
N TYR A 101 21.17 11.84 -20.36
CA TYR A 101 20.61 11.80 -19.01
C TYR A 101 19.91 10.47 -18.76
N GLY A 102 19.04 10.01 -19.67
CA GLY A 102 18.40 8.69 -19.57
C GLY A 102 19.35 7.49 -19.57
N LEU A 103 20.57 7.65 -20.10
CA LEU A 103 21.61 6.61 -20.08
C LEU A 103 22.51 6.67 -18.84
N TRP A 104 22.22 7.55 -17.88
CA TRP A 104 23.12 7.85 -16.77
C TRP A 104 24.52 8.29 -17.23
N LEU A 105 24.60 8.91 -18.41
CA LEU A 105 25.81 9.50 -19.00
C LEU A 105 25.83 11.02 -18.88
N SER A 106 24.82 11.61 -18.24
CA SER A 106 24.79 12.97 -17.75
C SER A 106 23.86 13.01 -16.55
N VAL A 107 24.15 13.87 -15.58
CA VAL A 107 23.26 14.17 -14.44
C VAL A 107 22.81 15.62 -14.46
N ALA A 108 23.15 16.36 -15.52
CA ALA A 108 22.89 17.79 -15.63
C ALA A 108 21.39 18.06 -15.84
N ASP A 109 20.79 18.75 -14.88
CA ASP A 109 19.43 19.27 -14.90
C ASP A 109 19.41 20.70 -14.30
N SER A 110 18.23 21.25 -14.01
CA SER A 110 18.14 22.61 -13.45
C SER A 110 18.61 22.72 -12.00
N LEU A 111 18.91 21.60 -11.30
CA LEU A 111 19.38 21.59 -9.92
C LEU A 111 20.83 21.14 -9.79
N CYS A 112 21.28 20.19 -10.61
CA CYS A 112 22.64 19.66 -10.62
C CYS A 112 23.32 20.05 -11.93
N PRO A 113 24.53 20.64 -11.92
CA PRO A 113 25.43 20.89 -10.79
C PRO A 113 25.10 22.15 -9.94
N GLY A 114 24.02 22.85 -10.25
CA GLY A 114 23.53 24.01 -9.49
C GLY A 114 23.88 25.35 -10.16
N PRO A 115 23.40 26.48 -9.57
CA PRO A 115 23.43 27.78 -10.23
C PRO A 115 24.80 28.25 -10.71
N THR A 116 25.85 28.03 -9.91
CA THR A 116 27.24 28.40 -10.25
C THR A 116 28.08 27.22 -10.73
N GLY A 117 27.55 26.00 -10.65
CA GLY A 117 28.27 24.77 -10.91
C GLY A 117 28.34 24.40 -12.39
N TRP A 118 29.28 23.52 -12.73
CA TRP A 118 29.45 22.92 -14.05
C TRP A 118 30.04 21.52 -13.94
N SER A 119 29.74 20.69 -14.94
CA SER A 119 30.31 19.35 -15.12
C SER A 119 30.87 19.23 -16.54
N LEU A 120 32.02 18.57 -16.65
CA LEU A 120 32.74 18.38 -17.88
C LEU A 120 33.25 16.95 -17.95
N HIS A 121 32.63 16.14 -18.80
CA HIS A 121 33.07 14.76 -18.94
C HIS A 121 32.94 14.24 -20.36
N SER A 122 33.87 13.38 -20.71
CA SER A 122 33.85 12.68 -22.00
C SER A 122 33.03 11.40 -21.88
N VAL A 123 32.43 10.99 -22.99
CA VAL A 123 31.64 9.77 -23.14
C VAL A 123 32.14 9.08 -24.41
N ASP A 124 32.67 7.87 -24.24
CA ASP A 124 33.15 7.02 -25.33
C ASP A 124 31.97 6.39 -26.06
N ALA A 125 31.84 6.66 -27.36
CA ALA A 125 30.94 6.02 -28.32
C ALA A 125 29.49 5.80 -27.80
N PRO A 126 28.77 6.84 -27.33
CA PRO A 126 27.51 6.70 -26.59
C PRO A 126 26.49 5.76 -27.24
N PHE A 127 26.45 5.74 -28.57
CA PHE A 127 25.54 4.91 -29.40
C PHE A 127 26.30 4.00 -30.39
N GLY A 128 27.55 3.65 -30.09
CA GLY A 128 28.46 2.94 -31.00
C GLY A 128 29.32 3.87 -31.85
N GLY A 129 30.20 3.28 -32.68
CA GLY A 129 31.15 4.01 -33.51
C GLY A 129 32.54 4.18 -32.87
N ASP A 130 33.37 5.02 -33.49
CA ASP A 130 34.67 5.46 -32.99
C ASP A 130 34.61 6.99 -32.85
N ASN A 131 33.85 7.45 -31.85
CA ASN A 131 33.58 8.86 -31.59
C ASN A 131 33.61 9.19 -30.10
N THR A 132 33.93 10.44 -29.80
CA THR A 132 33.92 11.00 -28.45
C THR A 132 32.87 12.09 -28.34
N THR A 133 32.07 12.03 -27.28
CA THR A 133 31.18 13.13 -26.90
C THR A 133 31.70 13.78 -25.63
N ILE A 134 31.85 15.11 -25.63
CA ILE A 134 32.12 15.88 -24.41
C ILE A 134 30.82 16.57 -23.99
N VAL A 135 30.42 16.39 -22.73
CA VAL A 135 29.26 17.08 -22.16
C VAL A 135 29.77 18.22 -21.28
N VAL A 136 29.32 19.43 -21.57
CA VAL A 136 29.43 20.62 -20.71
C VAL A 136 28.07 20.80 -20.04
N GLY A 137 27.88 20.11 -18.92
CA GLY A 137 26.63 20.10 -18.16
C GLY A 137 26.56 21.27 -17.19
N ALA A 138 25.53 22.10 -17.27
CA ALA A 138 25.33 23.24 -16.36
C ALA A 138 23.83 23.52 -16.15
N SER A 139 23.47 24.02 -14.98
CA SER A 139 22.07 24.34 -14.65
C SER A 139 21.65 25.75 -15.09
N THR A 140 22.61 26.65 -15.32
CA THR A 140 22.35 28.06 -15.69
C THR A 140 23.36 28.58 -16.72
N GLU A 141 23.12 29.80 -17.22
CA GLU A 141 24.05 30.53 -18.07
C GLU A 141 25.41 30.80 -17.39
N GLU A 142 25.43 31.07 -16.07
CA GLU A 142 26.67 31.27 -15.32
C GLU A 142 27.51 30.00 -15.29
N GLY A 143 26.88 28.86 -15.00
CA GLY A 143 27.53 27.55 -14.99
C GLY A 143 28.11 27.17 -16.36
N VAL A 144 27.35 27.34 -17.46
CA VAL A 144 27.86 26.97 -18.80
C VAL A 144 29.04 27.86 -19.21
N ALA A 145 29.01 29.14 -18.84
CA ALA A 145 30.13 30.03 -19.08
C ALA A 145 31.40 29.53 -18.40
N ALA A 146 31.31 29.15 -17.12
CA ALA A 146 32.43 28.59 -16.36
C ALA A 146 32.93 27.25 -16.93
N GLY A 147 32.01 26.34 -17.26
CA GLY A 147 32.33 25.04 -17.85
C GLY A 147 33.02 25.16 -19.21
N VAL A 148 32.58 26.09 -20.06
CA VAL A 148 33.26 26.37 -21.34
C VAL A 148 34.66 26.94 -21.10
N GLN A 149 34.84 27.87 -20.14
CA GLN A 149 36.18 28.36 -19.80
C GLN A 149 37.11 27.27 -19.29
N ALA A 150 36.60 26.27 -18.57
CA ALA A 150 37.37 25.11 -18.15
C ALA A 150 37.74 24.15 -19.31
N LEU A 151 36.88 24.06 -20.34
CA LEU A 151 37.10 23.22 -21.53
C LEU A 151 38.10 23.84 -22.52
N LEU A 152 38.02 25.15 -22.78
CA LEU A 152 38.81 25.82 -23.84
C LEU A 152 40.32 25.49 -23.82
N PRO A 153 41.04 25.50 -22.66
CA PRO A 153 42.45 25.15 -22.62
C PRO A 153 42.76 23.70 -23.03
N GLN A 154 41.79 22.80 -22.88
CA GLN A 154 41.95 21.37 -23.14
C GLN A 154 41.78 21.03 -24.63
N LEU A 155 41.24 21.96 -25.44
CA LEU A 155 41.05 21.82 -26.89
C LEU A 155 42.25 22.32 -27.72
N ALA A 156 43.30 22.84 -27.06
CA ALA A 156 44.41 23.55 -27.72
C ALA A 156 45.22 22.71 -28.73
N GLU A 157 45.14 21.38 -28.66
CA GLU A 157 45.84 20.46 -29.58
C GLU A 157 44.95 19.94 -30.72
N GLY A 158 43.69 20.40 -30.83
CA GLY A 158 42.77 20.01 -31.90
C GLY A 158 42.25 18.57 -31.75
N THR A 159 42.42 17.97 -30.56
CA THR A 159 41.92 16.64 -30.19
C THR A 159 40.81 16.76 -29.15
N LEU A 160 39.93 15.76 -29.07
CA LEU A 160 38.96 15.66 -27.98
C LEU A 160 39.60 14.87 -26.82
N PRO A 161 39.89 15.54 -25.69
CA PRO A 161 40.51 14.88 -24.53
C PRO A 161 39.54 13.95 -23.79
N TRP A 162 40.12 13.04 -23.01
CA TRP A 162 39.39 12.31 -21.99
C TRP A 162 39.40 13.11 -20.68
N ILE A 163 38.22 13.58 -20.26
CA ILE A 163 38.06 14.46 -19.11
C ILE A 163 36.93 13.92 -18.24
N HIS A 164 37.07 14.08 -16.92
CA HIS A 164 35.98 14.00 -15.95
C HIS A 164 36.26 14.99 -14.84
N GLN A 165 35.64 16.16 -14.90
CA GLN A 165 35.82 17.29 -14.01
C GLN A 165 34.47 17.88 -13.66
N ALA A 166 34.31 18.39 -12.44
CA ALA A 166 33.13 19.14 -12.06
C ALA A 166 33.48 20.14 -10.96
N GLU A 167 32.74 21.24 -10.94
CA GLU A 167 32.66 22.16 -9.83
C GLU A 167 31.18 22.30 -9.46
N LEU A 168 30.84 21.88 -8.25
CA LEU A 168 29.46 21.94 -7.77
C LEU A 168 29.20 23.30 -7.13
N ASP A 169 28.00 23.81 -7.34
CA ASP A 169 27.50 24.91 -6.52
C ASP A 169 27.57 24.53 -5.02
N PRO A 170 27.85 25.47 -4.09
CA PRO A 170 27.97 25.16 -2.67
C PRO A 170 26.79 24.40 -2.09
N GLU A 171 25.55 24.74 -2.44
CA GLU A 171 24.34 24.06 -1.94
C GLU A 171 24.20 22.65 -2.53
N THR A 172 24.53 22.50 -3.81
CA THR A 172 24.63 21.19 -4.46
C THR A 172 25.68 20.31 -3.76
N ARG A 173 26.85 20.87 -3.43
CA ARG A 173 27.93 20.13 -2.78
C ARG A 173 27.53 19.57 -1.42
N LEU A 174 26.72 20.30 -0.65
CA LEU A 174 26.24 19.86 0.67
C LEU A 174 25.35 18.62 0.62
N ARG A 175 24.78 18.29 -0.55
CA ARG A 175 23.93 17.09 -0.74
C ARG A 175 24.72 15.82 -1.06
N LEU A 176 26.04 15.92 -1.24
CA LEU A 176 26.90 14.74 -1.25
C LEU A 176 27.03 14.18 0.17
N PRO A 177 27.38 12.89 0.32
CA PRO A 177 27.64 12.29 1.63
C PRO A 177 28.64 13.11 2.45
N ASN A 178 28.49 13.06 3.78
CA ASN A 178 29.36 13.75 4.72
C ASN A 178 29.45 15.27 4.43
N ASP A 179 28.32 15.88 4.10
CA ASP A 179 28.16 17.31 3.78
C ASP A 179 29.14 17.79 2.69
N GLY A 180 29.44 16.93 1.71
CA GLY A 180 30.39 17.20 0.63
C GLY A 180 31.87 17.16 1.00
N VAL A 181 32.21 16.76 2.22
CA VAL A 181 33.58 16.57 2.70
C VAL A 181 34.05 15.15 2.40
N ILE A 182 34.59 14.95 1.20
CA ILE A 182 35.04 13.64 0.72
C ILE A 182 36.55 13.47 0.97
N ASP A 183 36.92 13.35 2.24
CA ASP A 183 38.31 13.20 2.68
C ASP A 183 38.69 11.72 2.95
N SER A 184 39.91 11.50 3.41
CA SER A 184 40.41 10.15 3.71
C SER A 184 39.71 9.48 4.90
N ALA A 185 39.08 10.25 5.79
CA ALA A 185 38.33 9.70 6.92
C ALA A 185 36.98 9.15 6.44
N TYR A 186 36.24 9.93 5.63
CA TYR A 186 35.03 9.46 4.96
C TYR A 186 35.31 8.18 4.15
N GLU A 187 36.35 8.22 3.31
CA GLU A 187 36.71 7.08 2.47
C GLU A 187 37.03 5.84 3.31
N ALA A 188 37.79 5.98 4.40
CA ALA A 188 38.11 4.84 5.27
C ALA A 188 36.86 4.22 5.91
N THR A 189 35.90 5.04 6.35
CA THR A 189 34.63 4.55 6.92
C THR A 189 33.76 3.86 5.87
N ALA A 190 33.57 4.49 4.71
CA ALA A 190 32.79 3.91 3.61
C ALA A 190 33.43 2.61 3.10
N MET A 191 34.76 2.56 3.02
CA MET A 191 35.51 1.36 2.62
C MET A 191 35.30 0.23 3.62
N ALA A 192 35.34 0.51 4.93
CA ALA A 192 35.10 -0.51 5.96
C ALA A 192 33.69 -1.11 5.89
N ASP A 193 32.67 -0.30 5.57
CA ASP A 193 31.31 -0.79 5.35
C ASP A 193 31.22 -1.68 4.10
N ILE A 194 31.85 -1.27 2.99
CA ILE A 194 31.92 -2.10 1.77
C ILE A 194 32.60 -3.45 2.07
N GLU A 195 33.74 -3.45 2.76
CA GLU A 195 34.44 -4.69 3.16
C GLU A 195 33.57 -5.56 4.07
N SER A 196 32.81 -4.96 4.99
CA SER A 196 31.87 -5.69 5.83
C SER A 196 30.81 -6.41 5.00
N ARG A 197 30.21 -5.74 4.02
CA ARG A 197 29.20 -6.34 3.13
C ARG A 197 29.80 -7.47 2.28
N ILE A 198 30.98 -7.26 1.70
CA ILE A 198 31.69 -8.29 0.91
C ILE A 198 32.00 -9.51 1.77
N SER A 199 32.47 -9.31 3.01
CA SER A 199 32.84 -10.41 3.92
C SER A 199 31.67 -11.32 4.32
N LYS A 200 30.43 -10.83 4.16
CA LYS A 200 29.20 -11.59 4.48
C LYS A 200 28.71 -12.46 3.32
N LEU A 201 29.22 -12.28 2.10
CA LEU A 201 28.82 -13.10 0.97
C LEU A 201 29.12 -14.58 1.25
N ASP A 202 28.13 -15.43 1.04
CA ASP A 202 28.19 -16.88 1.31
C ASP A 202 27.70 -17.65 0.07
N PRO A 203 28.48 -18.63 -0.46
CA PRO A 203 28.10 -19.39 -1.64
C PRO A 203 26.96 -20.40 -1.42
N ALA A 204 26.48 -20.63 -0.20
CA ALA A 204 25.36 -21.53 0.03
C ALA A 204 24.06 -20.96 -0.55
N ALA A 205 23.42 -21.71 -1.45
CA ALA A 205 22.23 -21.33 -2.21
C ALA A 205 20.96 -21.27 -1.32
N THR A 206 20.84 -20.20 -0.55
CA THR A 206 19.67 -19.89 0.28
C THR A 206 19.15 -18.50 -0.04
N GLU A 207 17.86 -18.26 0.18
CA GLU A 207 17.25 -16.93 -0.02
C GLU A 207 17.93 -15.87 0.88
N ALA A 208 18.30 -16.25 2.11
CA ALA A 208 18.99 -15.37 3.05
C ALA A 208 20.35 -14.90 2.49
N ASN A 209 21.15 -15.82 1.95
CA ASN A 209 22.46 -15.50 1.38
C ASN A 209 22.34 -14.72 0.06
N ALA A 210 21.33 -15.03 -0.75
CA ALA A 210 21.07 -14.31 -1.99
C ALA A 210 20.82 -12.81 -1.72
N ARG A 211 20.08 -12.47 -0.66
CA ARG A 211 19.82 -11.09 -0.25
C ARG A 211 21.08 -10.30 0.14
N LEU A 212 22.20 -10.97 0.46
CA LEU A 212 23.47 -10.31 0.79
C LEU A 212 24.21 -9.76 -0.45
N VAL A 213 23.86 -10.24 -1.64
CA VAL A 213 24.43 -9.75 -2.91
C VAL A 213 23.95 -8.32 -3.20
N LEU A 214 22.68 -8.04 -2.91
CA LEU A 214 22.04 -6.76 -3.23
C LEU A 214 22.73 -5.54 -2.57
N PRO A 215 23.06 -5.53 -1.27
CA PRO A 215 23.79 -4.43 -0.64
C PRO A 215 25.18 -4.15 -1.24
N VAL A 216 25.83 -5.14 -1.86
CA VAL A 216 27.13 -4.98 -2.54
C VAL A 216 26.94 -4.28 -3.89
N LEU A 217 26.01 -4.78 -4.71
CA LEU A 217 25.71 -4.19 -6.03
C LEU A 217 25.09 -2.79 -5.91
N SER A 218 24.12 -2.60 -5.00
CA SER A 218 23.55 -1.29 -4.70
C SER A 218 24.60 -0.32 -4.15
N GLY A 219 25.51 -0.79 -3.29
CA GLY A 219 26.64 0.01 -2.83
C GLY A 219 27.57 0.46 -3.96
N ALA A 220 27.81 -0.39 -4.96
CA ALA A 220 28.55 -0.02 -6.16
C ALA A 220 27.80 1.05 -6.98
N ALA A 221 26.51 0.83 -7.29
CA ALA A 221 25.68 1.76 -8.04
C ALA A 221 25.61 3.15 -7.38
N VAL A 222 25.41 3.22 -6.07
CA VAL A 222 25.38 4.50 -5.32
C VAL A 222 26.71 5.26 -5.44
N ASN A 223 27.86 4.60 -5.26
CA ASN A 223 29.15 5.27 -5.39
C ASN A 223 29.47 5.67 -6.84
N LEU A 224 28.98 4.92 -7.83
CA LEU A 224 29.05 5.32 -9.23
C LEU A 224 28.23 6.58 -9.51
N LYS A 225 27.00 6.68 -8.97
CA LYS A 225 26.18 7.90 -9.05
C LYS A 225 26.87 9.11 -8.44
N TYR A 226 27.51 8.96 -7.27
CA TYR A 226 28.32 10.04 -6.70
C TYR A 226 29.51 10.41 -7.56
N PHE A 227 30.20 9.41 -8.14
CA PHE A 227 31.33 9.67 -9.04
C PHE A 227 30.89 10.41 -10.32
N MET A 228 29.67 10.19 -10.82
CA MET A 228 29.10 10.94 -11.95
C MET A 228 28.89 12.42 -11.62
N VAL A 229 28.55 12.74 -10.37
CA VAL A 229 28.28 14.11 -9.90
C VAL A 229 29.58 14.83 -9.49
N ASP A 230 30.44 14.17 -8.72
CA ASP A 230 31.72 14.70 -8.25
C ASP A 230 32.85 13.73 -8.62
N PRO A 231 33.87 14.18 -9.38
CA PRO A 231 34.95 13.34 -9.88
C PRO A 231 35.97 12.94 -8.79
N SER A 232 35.62 13.02 -7.50
CA SER A 232 36.50 12.64 -6.40
C SER A 232 37.05 11.22 -6.58
N PRO A 233 38.38 11.05 -6.50
CA PRO A 233 39.01 9.74 -6.56
C PRO A 233 38.52 8.75 -5.49
N ALA A 234 37.97 9.24 -4.38
CA ALA A 234 37.44 8.38 -3.32
C ALA A 234 36.20 7.60 -3.80
N PHE A 235 35.23 8.26 -4.43
CA PHE A 235 34.04 7.59 -4.97
C PHE A 235 34.41 6.56 -6.04
N ALA A 236 35.36 6.89 -6.91
CA ALA A 236 35.88 5.96 -7.91
C ALA A 236 36.47 4.69 -7.27
N ARG A 237 37.29 4.84 -6.20
CA ARG A 237 37.88 3.71 -5.47
C ARG A 237 36.85 2.89 -4.71
N LEU A 238 35.86 3.53 -4.09
CA LEU A 238 34.77 2.86 -3.36
C LEU A 238 33.92 2.01 -4.33
N ALA A 239 33.48 2.60 -5.44
CA ALA A 239 32.74 1.89 -6.50
C ALA A 239 33.56 0.71 -7.06
N ALA A 240 34.83 0.96 -7.40
CA ALA A 240 35.73 -0.07 -7.91
C ALA A 240 35.91 -1.22 -6.91
N ARG A 241 36.04 -0.93 -5.61
CA ARG A 241 36.20 -1.98 -4.60
C ARG A 241 34.95 -2.85 -4.46
N ALA A 242 33.77 -2.25 -4.44
CA ALA A 242 32.51 -3.00 -4.37
C ALA A 242 32.34 -3.95 -5.58
N LEU A 243 32.59 -3.44 -6.80
CA LEU A 243 32.57 -4.26 -8.03
C LEU A 243 33.63 -5.36 -8.02
N LEU A 244 34.83 -5.07 -7.51
CA LEU A 244 35.89 -6.07 -7.36
C LEU A 244 35.55 -7.13 -6.32
N GLY A 245 34.90 -6.77 -5.21
CA GLY A 245 34.48 -7.74 -4.20
C GLY A 245 33.47 -8.74 -4.75
N TRP A 246 32.50 -8.26 -5.54
CA TRP A 246 31.59 -9.15 -6.27
C TRP A 246 32.32 -9.99 -7.32
N THR A 247 33.25 -9.40 -8.06
CA THR A 247 34.08 -10.11 -9.05
C THR A 247 34.90 -11.22 -8.42
N GLU A 248 35.55 -10.95 -7.28
CA GLU A 248 36.33 -11.93 -6.52
C GLU A 248 35.46 -13.09 -6.04
N PHE A 249 34.23 -12.79 -5.59
CA PHE A 249 33.27 -13.82 -5.19
C PHE A 249 32.83 -14.69 -6.37
N VAL A 250 32.48 -14.09 -7.52
CA VAL A 250 32.09 -14.81 -8.74
C VAL A 250 33.25 -15.67 -9.27
N GLU A 251 34.47 -15.15 -9.26
CA GLU A 251 35.67 -15.90 -9.67
C GLU A 251 35.92 -17.12 -8.77
N ALA A 252 35.67 -16.99 -7.46
CA ALA A 252 35.81 -18.08 -6.50
C ALA A 252 34.64 -19.09 -6.53
N HIS A 253 33.43 -18.63 -6.89
CA HIS A 253 32.18 -19.37 -6.67
C HIS A 253 31.17 -19.25 -7.83
N ALA A 254 31.62 -19.31 -9.09
CA ALA A 254 30.79 -19.00 -10.27
C ALA A 254 29.43 -19.71 -10.34
N ASP A 255 29.36 -21.02 -10.06
CA ASP A 255 28.10 -21.77 -10.09
C ASP A 255 27.14 -21.29 -8.99
N ALA A 256 27.65 -21.18 -7.76
CA ALA A 256 26.89 -20.70 -6.61
C ALA A 256 26.43 -19.24 -6.77
N ALA A 257 27.28 -18.36 -7.31
CA ALA A 257 26.90 -16.98 -7.61
C ALA A 257 25.72 -16.91 -8.59
N GLY A 258 25.71 -17.77 -9.62
CA GLY A 258 24.59 -17.90 -10.54
C GLY A 258 23.30 -18.41 -9.90
N GLU A 259 23.41 -19.36 -8.96
CA GLU A 259 22.27 -19.85 -8.18
C GLU A 259 21.71 -18.78 -7.23
N LEU A 260 22.57 -18.06 -6.51
CA LEU A 260 22.18 -16.95 -5.63
C LEU A 260 21.39 -15.87 -6.38
N LEU A 261 21.87 -15.50 -7.57
CA LEU A 261 21.20 -14.57 -8.46
C LEU A 261 19.78 -15.01 -8.88
N SER A 262 19.53 -16.33 -8.89
CA SER A 262 18.24 -16.92 -9.29
C SER A 262 17.16 -16.86 -8.19
N PHE A 263 17.50 -16.48 -6.95
CA PHE A 263 16.53 -16.28 -5.85
C PHE A 263 15.88 -14.87 -5.89
N GLY A 264 15.60 -14.34 -7.08
CA GLY A 264 14.97 -13.02 -7.24
C GLY A 264 15.89 -11.84 -6.99
N VAL A 265 17.21 -12.04 -6.91
CA VAL A 265 18.20 -10.94 -6.83
C VAL A 265 18.44 -10.32 -8.20
N ASN A 266 18.33 -11.10 -9.27
CA ASN A 266 18.51 -10.63 -10.65
C ASN A 266 17.65 -9.43 -11.04
N MET A 267 16.45 -9.28 -10.46
CA MET A 267 15.60 -8.13 -10.75
C MET A 267 16.07 -6.81 -10.14
N TRP A 268 17.00 -6.84 -9.16
CA TRP A 268 17.46 -5.69 -8.39
C TRP A 268 18.90 -5.29 -8.72
N THR A 269 19.31 -5.43 -9.99
CA THR A 269 20.69 -5.14 -10.43
C THR A 269 20.93 -3.68 -10.82
N PHE A 270 19.87 -2.86 -10.96
CA PHE A 270 19.91 -1.42 -11.27
C PHE A 270 20.82 -1.11 -12.48
N GLY A 271 20.45 -1.63 -13.66
CA GLY A 271 21.43 -1.79 -14.73
C GLY A 271 21.79 -0.49 -15.42
N GLU A 272 20.80 0.36 -15.61
CA GLU A 272 20.89 1.75 -16.03
C GLU A 272 21.88 2.55 -15.16
N GLU A 273 21.73 2.49 -13.83
CA GLU A 273 22.63 3.20 -12.91
C GLU A 273 24.04 2.60 -12.90
N LEU A 274 24.13 1.26 -12.80
CA LEU A 274 25.40 0.54 -12.66
C LEU A 274 26.26 0.66 -13.92
N LEU A 275 25.66 0.51 -15.11
CA LEU A 275 26.40 0.50 -16.38
C LEU A 275 26.70 1.91 -16.88
N GLY A 276 25.80 2.87 -16.68
CA GLY A 276 26.06 4.28 -17.00
C GLY A 276 27.28 4.80 -16.23
N GLY A 277 27.29 4.61 -14.91
CA GLY A 277 28.43 4.99 -14.09
C GLY A 277 29.68 4.14 -14.33
N TRP A 278 29.54 2.83 -14.58
CA TRP A 278 30.68 1.97 -14.95
C TRP A 278 31.36 2.47 -16.21
N ARG A 279 30.61 2.97 -17.20
CA ARG A 279 31.17 3.52 -18.45
C ARG A 279 32.16 4.65 -18.17
N VAL A 280 31.83 5.55 -17.25
CA VAL A 280 32.70 6.66 -16.85
C VAL A 280 33.84 6.19 -15.93
N LEU A 281 33.57 5.28 -14.99
CA LEU A 281 34.63 4.73 -14.13
C LEU A 281 35.69 3.95 -14.93
N ALA A 282 35.27 3.17 -15.93
CA ALA A 282 36.14 2.34 -16.75
C ALA A 282 37.12 3.16 -17.61
N THR A 283 36.83 4.44 -17.87
CA THR A 283 37.74 5.33 -18.60
C THR A 283 38.73 6.05 -17.68
N SER A 284 38.53 6.00 -16.36
CA SER A 284 39.45 6.58 -15.37
C SER A 284 40.66 5.67 -15.05
N ASP A 285 41.68 6.26 -14.43
CA ASP A 285 42.85 5.53 -13.90
C ASP A 285 42.59 4.89 -12.52
N ALA A 286 41.38 5.01 -11.96
CA ALA A 286 41.04 4.46 -10.64
C ALA A 286 41.03 2.93 -10.61
N VAL A 287 40.87 2.29 -11.77
CA VAL A 287 40.88 0.84 -11.94
C VAL A 287 42.01 0.45 -12.89
N SER A 288 42.79 -0.57 -12.56
CA SER A 288 43.79 -1.09 -13.50
C SER A 288 43.13 -1.81 -14.67
N ASP A 289 43.74 -1.81 -15.86
CA ASP A 289 43.18 -2.48 -17.04
C ASP A 289 42.88 -3.97 -16.79
N ALA A 290 43.72 -4.65 -16.01
CA ALA A 290 43.49 -6.03 -15.61
C ALA A 290 42.22 -6.21 -14.77
N ASN A 291 41.95 -5.27 -13.85
CA ASN A 291 40.74 -5.28 -13.04
C ASN A 291 39.51 -4.82 -13.83
N LYS A 292 39.68 -3.91 -14.80
CA LYS A 292 38.60 -3.50 -15.71
C LYS A 292 38.07 -4.68 -16.50
N GLU A 293 38.98 -5.48 -17.07
CA GLU A 293 38.60 -6.71 -17.78
C GLU A 293 37.87 -7.70 -16.86
N ARG A 294 38.37 -7.92 -15.64
CA ARG A 294 37.73 -8.83 -14.67
C ARG A 294 36.31 -8.38 -14.32
N ILE A 295 36.13 -7.11 -13.98
CA ILE A 295 34.80 -6.54 -13.67
C ILE A 295 33.89 -6.66 -14.89
N HIS A 296 34.39 -6.34 -16.09
CA HIS A 296 33.61 -6.41 -17.31
C HIS A 296 33.07 -7.83 -17.57
N GLN A 297 33.90 -8.87 -17.38
CA GLN A 297 33.45 -10.27 -17.49
C GLN A 297 32.41 -10.65 -16.43
N THR A 298 32.58 -10.16 -15.20
CA THR A 298 31.61 -10.38 -14.12
C THR A 298 30.26 -9.72 -14.43
N LEU A 299 30.25 -8.51 -14.99
CA LEU A 299 29.02 -7.84 -15.41
C LEU A 299 28.34 -8.60 -16.56
N ILE A 300 29.09 -9.11 -17.54
CA ILE A 300 28.52 -10.00 -18.58
C ILE A 300 27.87 -11.22 -17.92
N HIS A 301 28.51 -11.84 -16.93
CA HIS A 301 27.92 -12.98 -16.20
C HIS A 301 26.62 -12.59 -15.48
N LEU A 302 26.60 -11.43 -14.81
CA LEU A 302 25.42 -10.91 -14.12
C LEU A 302 24.24 -10.75 -15.08
N TYR A 303 24.43 -10.10 -16.23
CA TYR A 303 23.33 -9.86 -17.17
C TYR A 303 22.93 -11.09 -17.98
N LYS A 304 23.82 -12.06 -18.17
CA LYS A 304 23.43 -13.40 -18.64
C LYS A 304 22.46 -14.09 -17.67
N ARG A 305 22.61 -13.86 -16.35
CA ARG A 305 21.67 -14.38 -15.35
C ARG A 305 20.38 -13.56 -15.30
N ASN A 306 20.45 -12.24 -15.37
CA ASN A 306 19.27 -11.37 -15.47
C ASN A 306 18.41 -11.72 -16.70
N ALA A 307 19.02 -11.98 -17.86
CA ALA A 307 18.31 -12.43 -19.07
C ALA A 307 17.55 -13.75 -18.91
N LEU A 308 17.77 -14.51 -17.83
CA LEU A 308 17.06 -15.75 -17.49
C LEU A 308 16.02 -15.56 -16.38
N ASP A 309 15.76 -14.31 -15.94
CA ASP A 309 14.83 -14.05 -14.85
C ASP A 309 13.42 -14.60 -15.17
N PRO A 310 12.82 -15.40 -14.27
CA PRO A 310 11.51 -16.00 -14.51
C PRO A 310 10.40 -14.99 -14.79
N TYR A 311 10.46 -13.77 -14.25
CA TYR A 311 9.44 -12.75 -14.48
C TYR A 311 9.46 -12.23 -15.92
N LEU A 312 10.64 -12.13 -16.53
CA LEU A 312 10.76 -11.76 -17.94
C LEU A 312 10.08 -12.82 -18.82
N HIS A 313 10.35 -14.10 -18.59
CA HIS A 313 9.89 -15.20 -19.44
C HIS A 313 8.48 -15.70 -19.14
N SER A 314 7.95 -15.44 -17.95
CA SER A 314 6.56 -15.77 -17.58
C SER A 314 5.56 -14.68 -17.95
N ALA A 315 6.04 -13.44 -18.15
CA ALA A 315 5.20 -12.34 -18.59
C ALA A 315 4.57 -12.64 -19.96
N PRO A 316 3.26 -12.37 -20.14
CA PRO A 316 2.62 -12.54 -21.44
C PRO A 316 3.22 -11.57 -22.47
N ASP A 317 3.18 -11.96 -23.75
CA ASP A 317 3.69 -11.15 -24.86
C ASP A 317 3.06 -9.76 -24.89
N ARG A 318 1.77 -9.67 -24.60
CA ARG A 318 1.01 -8.43 -24.42
C ARG A 318 0.19 -8.48 -23.14
N GLY A 319 0.15 -7.37 -22.42
CA GLY A 319 -0.66 -7.21 -21.21
C GLY A 319 -0.11 -6.10 -20.31
N PRO A 320 -0.89 -5.62 -19.32
CA PRO A 320 -0.42 -4.61 -18.39
C PRO A 320 0.75 -5.15 -17.54
N ARG A 321 1.61 -4.24 -17.06
CA ARG A 321 2.85 -4.58 -16.35
C ARG A 321 2.82 -4.13 -14.90
N TRP A 322 3.66 -4.77 -14.10
CA TRP A 322 3.85 -4.52 -12.68
C TRP A 322 5.34 -4.60 -12.32
N ASN A 323 5.71 -4.16 -11.12
CA ASN A 323 7.07 -3.88 -10.71
C ASN A 323 8.06 -5.06 -10.94
N HIS A 324 7.66 -6.29 -10.65
CA HIS A 324 8.51 -7.48 -10.79
C HIS A 324 8.91 -7.80 -12.24
N GLN A 325 8.16 -7.31 -13.24
CA GLN A 325 8.47 -7.51 -14.65
C GLN A 325 9.34 -6.39 -15.21
N ILE A 326 9.18 -5.16 -14.72
CA ILE A 326 9.81 -3.97 -15.31
C ILE A 326 11.22 -3.72 -14.81
N PHE A 327 11.53 -3.97 -13.53
CA PHE A 327 12.88 -3.77 -13.01
C PHE A 327 13.94 -4.65 -13.69
N PRO A 328 13.73 -5.97 -13.86
CA PRO A 328 14.70 -6.77 -14.60
C PRO A 328 14.76 -6.35 -16.08
N ALA A 329 13.64 -5.92 -16.67
CA ALA A 329 13.59 -5.51 -18.07
C ALA A 329 14.37 -4.21 -18.31
N LEU A 330 14.19 -3.18 -17.48
CA LEU A 330 14.93 -1.92 -17.59
C LEU A 330 16.44 -2.16 -17.44
N SER A 331 16.81 -2.94 -16.43
CA SER A 331 18.20 -3.31 -16.17
C SER A 331 18.83 -4.05 -17.36
N LEU A 332 18.07 -4.95 -17.99
CA LEU A 332 18.51 -5.70 -19.17
C LEU A 332 18.55 -4.83 -20.45
N ALA A 333 17.65 -3.85 -20.61
CA ALA A 333 17.69 -2.91 -21.72
C ALA A 333 18.96 -2.05 -21.68
N ALA A 334 19.31 -1.52 -20.50
CA ALA A 334 20.57 -0.79 -20.30
C ALA A 334 21.80 -1.67 -20.60
N ALA A 335 21.75 -2.94 -20.15
CA ALA A 335 22.81 -3.90 -20.46
C ALA A 335 22.97 -4.13 -21.96
N ALA A 336 21.88 -4.34 -22.68
CA ALA A 336 21.93 -4.54 -24.11
C ALA A 336 22.62 -3.37 -24.83
N GLN A 337 22.25 -2.13 -24.53
CA GLN A 337 22.86 -0.95 -25.14
C GLN A 337 24.35 -0.81 -24.83
N TYR A 338 24.75 -1.00 -23.57
CA TYR A 338 26.16 -0.93 -23.21
C TYR A 338 26.99 -2.03 -23.90
N PHE A 339 26.55 -3.29 -23.81
CA PHE A 339 27.36 -4.42 -24.26
C PHE A 339 27.35 -4.63 -25.78
N GLU A 340 26.31 -4.19 -26.48
CA GLU A 340 26.27 -4.20 -27.95
C GLU A 340 27.38 -3.32 -28.53
N THR A 341 27.58 -2.11 -27.98
CA THR A 341 28.68 -1.22 -28.39
C THR A 341 30.08 -1.78 -28.07
N ARG A 342 30.16 -2.80 -27.22
CA ARG A 342 31.40 -3.48 -26.81
C ARG A 342 31.59 -4.85 -27.46
N GLY A 343 30.76 -5.20 -28.44
CA GLY A 343 30.91 -6.40 -29.25
C GLY A 343 30.63 -7.70 -28.52
N VAL A 344 29.81 -7.68 -27.46
CA VAL A 344 29.34 -8.90 -26.78
C VAL A 344 28.22 -9.53 -27.63
N PRO A 345 28.41 -10.74 -28.21
CA PRO A 345 27.45 -11.31 -29.16
C PRO A 345 26.06 -11.55 -28.56
N GLU A 346 26.00 -11.98 -27.29
CA GLU A 346 24.74 -12.27 -26.61
C GLU A 346 23.90 -11.01 -26.32
N ALA A 347 24.51 -9.82 -26.30
CA ALA A 347 23.81 -8.57 -26.01
C ALA A 347 22.72 -8.25 -27.04
N ALA A 348 22.91 -8.67 -28.30
CA ALA A 348 21.92 -8.50 -29.36
C ALA A 348 20.61 -9.26 -29.09
N GLU A 349 20.63 -10.29 -28.24
CA GLU A 349 19.42 -11.04 -27.84
C GLU A 349 18.72 -10.42 -26.63
N TRP A 350 19.39 -9.56 -25.85
CA TRP A 350 18.87 -9.02 -24.59
C TRP A 350 17.86 -7.89 -24.79
N LEU A 351 18.11 -6.96 -25.72
CA LEU A 351 17.19 -5.85 -25.97
C LEU A 351 15.80 -6.35 -26.39
N PRO A 352 15.64 -7.33 -27.31
CA PRO A 352 14.32 -7.88 -27.62
C PRO A 352 13.58 -8.49 -26.41
N ILE A 353 14.29 -9.13 -25.48
CA ILE A 353 13.69 -9.70 -24.26
C ILE A 353 13.14 -8.58 -23.36
N ALA A 354 13.94 -7.52 -23.15
CA ALA A 354 13.57 -6.37 -22.34
C ALA A 354 12.46 -5.53 -23.01
N ALA A 355 12.64 -5.18 -24.28
CA ALA A 355 11.72 -4.36 -25.06
C ALA A 355 10.33 -4.99 -25.13
N ARG A 356 10.21 -6.33 -25.19
CA ARG A 356 8.91 -7.02 -25.13
C ARG A 356 8.09 -6.62 -23.89
N ILE A 357 8.72 -6.33 -22.76
CA ILE A 357 8.00 -5.92 -21.54
C ILE A 357 7.38 -4.54 -21.73
N PHE A 358 8.14 -3.56 -22.21
CA PHE A 358 7.67 -2.18 -22.41
C PHE A 358 6.80 -2.01 -23.66
N GLU A 359 7.21 -2.56 -24.80
CA GLU A 359 6.46 -2.49 -26.07
C GLU A 359 5.19 -3.36 -26.05
N GLY A 360 5.23 -4.46 -25.29
CA GLY A 360 4.07 -5.33 -25.08
C GLY A 360 3.10 -4.83 -24.00
N ASN A 361 3.48 -3.79 -23.26
CA ASN A 361 2.62 -3.21 -22.24
C ASN A 361 1.39 -2.56 -22.88
N THR A 362 0.22 -2.81 -22.31
CA THR A 362 -1.06 -2.30 -22.83
C THR A 362 -1.64 -1.16 -22.00
N ALA A 363 -1.02 -0.78 -20.87
CA ALA A 363 -1.58 0.14 -19.88
C ALA A 363 -0.67 1.33 -19.55
N THR A 364 -1.20 2.54 -19.46
CA THR A 364 -0.38 3.70 -19.02
C THR A 364 -0.29 3.81 -17.50
N ILE A 365 -1.24 3.20 -16.79
CA ILE A 365 -1.26 3.09 -15.34
C ILE A 365 -0.77 1.67 -14.95
N SER A 366 -0.14 1.55 -13.78
CA SER A 366 0.38 0.27 -13.31
C SER A 366 -0.70 -0.78 -13.06
N LEU A 367 -0.38 -2.06 -13.28
CA LEU A 367 -1.15 -3.18 -12.71
C LEU A 367 -0.92 -3.31 -11.20
N ASP A 368 0.16 -2.71 -10.69
CA ASP A 368 0.30 -2.48 -9.26
C ASP A 368 -0.76 -1.49 -8.79
N GLU A 369 -1.38 -1.80 -7.68
CA GLU A 369 -2.32 -0.93 -6.97
C GLU A 369 -1.67 -0.54 -5.63
N GLY A 370 -2.16 0.52 -4.99
CA GLY A 370 -1.65 1.08 -3.76
C GLY A 370 -0.64 2.19 -3.98
N SER A 371 -0.70 3.22 -3.14
CA SER A 371 0.07 4.47 -3.32
C SER A 371 1.57 4.23 -3.46
N ASP A 372 2.06 3.18 -2.81
CA ASP A 372 3.48 2.85 -2.67
C ASP A 372 4.08 2.14 -3.87
N TYR A 373 3.27 1.49 -4.70
CA TYR A 373 3.73 0.69 -5.83
C TYR A 373 3.27 1.25 -7.18
N LEU A 374 2.16 1.99 -7.20
CA LEU A 374 1.54 2.52 -8.42
C LEU A 374 2.50 3.37 -9.27
N MET A 375 3.49 4.03 -8.64
CA MET A 375 4.47 4.90 -9.32
C MET A 375 5.70 4.16 -9.88
N HIS A 376 5.90 2.86 -9.60
CA HIS A 376 7.06 2.13 -10.11
C HIS A 376 7.05 1.97 -11.64
N LEU A 377 5.88 1.70 -12.22
CA LEU A 377 5.73 1.58 -13.68
C LEU A 377 6.02 2.89 -14.42
N PRO A 378 5.36 4.02 -14.10
CA PRO A 378 5.63 5.28 -14.80
C PRO A 378 7.06 5.78 -14.59
N MET A 379 7.69 5.54 -13.43
CA MET A 379 9.11 5.80 -13.22
C MET A 379 9.97 5.04 -14.26
N ALA A 380 9.79 3.73 -14.36
CA ALA A 380 10.55 2.92 -15.32
C ALA A 380 10.24 3.26 -16.79
N PHE A 381 9.05 3.79 -17.08
CA PHE A 381 8.71 4.29 -18.43
C PHE A 381 9.49 5.54 -18.81
N ILE A 382 9.74 6.43 -17.86
CA ILE A 382 10.56 7.61 -18.07
C ILE A 382 11.98 7.17 -18.44
N ASP A 383 12.58 6.33 -17.61
CA ASP A 383 13.92 5.80 -17.86
C ASP A 383 14.00 5.05 -19.19
N TYR A 384 13.07 4.12 -19.45
CA TYR A 384 13.05 3.35 -20.69
C TYR A 384 12.88 4.24 -21.92
N GLY A 385 11.92 5.16 -21.92
CA GLY A 385 11.64 6.03 -23.07
C GLY A 385 12.82 6.95 -23.40
N LEU A 386 13.51 7.48 -22.38
CA LEU A 386 14.76 8.21 -22.57
C LEU A 386 15.91 7.31 -23.02
N LEU A 387 15.97 6.08 -22.50
CA LEU A 387 16.97 5.06 -22.84
C LEU A 387 16.82 4.55 -24.26
N VAL A 388 15.61 4.47 -24.84
CA VAL A 388 15.42 4.06 -26.25
C VAL A 388 15.17 5.21 -27.22
N GLY A 389 14.94 6.44 -26.75
CA GLY A 389 14.84 7.63 -27.60
C GLY A 389 13.41 7.83 -28.12
N GLN A 390 12.41 7.39 -27.36
CA GLN A 390 11.01 7.44 -27.76
C GLN A 390 10.27 8.52 -26.96
N ARG A 391 10.33 9.77 -27.43
CA ARG A 391 9.71 10.90 -26.73
C ARG A 391 8.18 10.85 -26.78
N ASP A 392 7.61 10.40 -27.89
CA ASP A 392 6.16 10.20 -28.03
C ASP A 392 5.63 9.15 -27.04
N TYR A 393 6.44 8.12 -26.73
CA TYR A 393 6.13 7.14 -25.70
C TYR A 393 6.03 7.81 -24.33
N LEU A 394 6.97 8.69 -23.97
CA LEU A 394 6.94 9.46 -22.73
C LEU A 394 5.71 10.36 -22.63
N ASN A 395 5.48 11.18 -23.67
CA ASN A 395 4.38 12.14 -23.71
C ASN A 395 3.02 11.48 -23.50
N ARG A 396 2.82 10.27 -24.03
CA ARG A 396 1.56 9.52 -23.89
C ARG A 396 1.43 8.76 -22.56
N THR A 397 2.54 8.32 -21.96
CA THR A 397 2.50 7.38 -20.82
C THR A 397 2.57 8.08 -19.46
N VAL A 398 3.20 9.25 -19.37
CA VAL A 398 3.46 9.92 -18.08
C VAL A 398 2.24 10.66 -17.55
N ARG A 399 1.53 11.44 -18.38
CA ARG A 399 0.42 12.31 -17.93
C ARG A 399 -0.63 11.59 -17.08
N PRO A 400 -1.22 10.45 -17.51
CA PRO A 400 -2.30 9.83 -16.74
C PRO A 400 -1.85 9.40 -15.34
N SER A 401 -0.63 8.87 -15.25
CA SER A 401 -0.01 8.46 -13.97
C SER A 401 0.34 9.66 -13.09
N ALA A 402 0.82 10.77 -13.66
CA ALA A 402 1.11 11.99 -12.91
C ALA A 402 -0.15 12.65 -12.35
N ASP A 403 -1.23 12.71 -13.14
CA ASP A 403 -2.52 13.24 -12.69
C ASP A 403 -3.16 12.35 -11.62
N LEU A 404 -3.02 11.02 -11.74
CA LEU A 404 -3.41 10.09 -10.69
C LEU A 404 -2.60 10.29 -9.41
N HIS A 405 -1.29 10.52 -9.52
CA HIS A 405 -0.42 10.80 -8.37
C HIS A 405 -0.84 12.11 -7.66
N VAL A 406 -1.16 13.17 -8.39
CA VAL A 406 -1.70 14.42 -7.82
C VAL A 406 -2.99 14.19 -7.02
N LEU A 407 -3.87 13.30 -7.48
CA LEU A 407 -5.09 12.97 -6.73
C LEU A 407 -4.76 12.31 -5.39
N MET A 408 -3.71 11.49 -5.32
CA MET A 408 -3.33 10.72 -4.13
C MET A 408 -2.51 11.52 -3.11
N ILE A 409 -1.98 12.70 -3.43
CA ILE A 409 -1.23 13.53 -2.48
C ILE A 409 -2.20 14.43 -1.72
N ASP A 410 -2.32 14.28 -0.41
CA ASP A 410 -3.22 15.08 0.41
C ASP A 410 -2.70 16.52 0.68
N ASN A 411 -3.51 17.34 1.35
CA ASN A 411 -3.13 18.72 1.73
C ASN A 411 -2.04 18.80 2.82
N LEU A 412 -1.66 17.67 3.42
CA LEU A 412 -0.54 17.57 4.37
C LEU A 412 0.76 17.20 3.64
N GLY A 413 0.71 16.98 2.31
CA GLY A 413 1.85 16.56 1.51
C GLY A 413 2.19 15.07 1.69
N THR A 414 1.26 14.25 2.16
CA THR A 414 1.43 12.79 2.33
C THR A 414 0.68 12.03 1.23
N MET A 415 1.05 10.77 0.96
CA MET A 415 0.27 9.93 0.04
C MET A 415 -0.91 9.26 0.75
N ALA A 416 -2.03 9.15 0.03
CA ALA A 416 -3.22 8.38 0.38
C ALA A 416 -2.89 6.92 0.76
N GLY A 417 -3.81 6.27 1.45
CA GLY A 417 -3.82 4.81 1.58
C GLY A 417 -4.40 4.11 0.33
N GLY A 418 -4.93 2.90 0.53
CA GLY A 418 -5.43 1.99 -0.52
C GLY A 418 -4.36 1.03 -1.01
N GLY A 419 -4.73 -0.22 -1.29
CA GLY A 419 -3.76 -1.26 -1.66
C GLY A 419 -2.67 -1.52 -0.62
N ASP A 420 -1.59 -2.20 -1.03
CA ASP A 420 -0.43 -2.47 -0.17
C ASP A 420 0.31 -1.17 0.19
N CYS A 421 0.01 -0.64 1.37
CA CYS A 421 0.61 0.59 1.89
C CYS A 421 1.51 0.33 3.11
N TYR A 422 2.62 1.07 3.18
CA TYR A 422 3.53 1.09 4.33
C TYR A 422 3.01 2.03 5.43
N PRO A 423 3.54 1.88 6.66
CA PRO A 423 3.30 2.79 7.78
C PRO A 423 3.44 4.27 7.43
N PHE A 424 2.68 5.09 8.15
CA PHE A 424 2.65 6.53 8.00
C PHE A 424 4.07 7.11 8.04
N GLY A 425 4.34 8.04 7.13
CA GLY A 425 5.63 8.73 7.02
C GLY A 425 6.80 7.88 6.53
N TYR A 426 6.62 6.57 6.27
CA TYR A 426 7.70 5.74 5.73
C TYR A 426 7.89 5.91 4.22
N SER A 427 6.78 6.06 3.50
CA SER A 427 6.71 6.29 2.07
C SER A 427 5.84 7.52 1.77
N GLY A 428 6.14 8.18 0.66
CA GLY A 428 5.42 9.37 0.23
C GLY A 428 5.85 9.81 -1.17
N PRO A 429 5.53 11.06 -1.56
CA PRO A 429 5.83 11.56 -2.91
C PRO A 429 7.32 11.65 -3.24
N PHE A 430 8.21 11.58 -2.23
CA PHE A 430 9.67 11.53 -2.37
C PHE A 430 10.26 10.18 -1.92
N SER A 431 9.59 9.07 -2.21
CA SER A 431 10.09 7.73 -1.92
C SER A 431 10.25 6.88 -3.19
N TRP A 432 11.27 6.03 -3.24
CA TRP A 432 11.53 5.09 -4.35
C TRP A 432 11.39 5.66 -5.77
N GLY A 433 11.81 6.91 -5.96
CA GLY A 433 11.77 7.61 -7.24
C GLY A 433 10.38 8.16 -7.60
N HIS A 434 9.40 8.15 -6.71
CA HIS A 434 8.05 8.69 -6.99
C HIS A 434 8.08 10.16 -7.42
N SER A 435 9.02 10.95 -6.87
CA SER A 435 9.16 12.37 -7.22
C SER A 435 9.54 12.57 -8.70
N GLN A 436 10.20 11.58 -9.30
CA GLN A 436 10.60 11.60 -10.71
C GLN A 436 9.40 11.72 -11.65
N VAL A 437 8.27 11.10 -11.30
CA VAL A 437 7.06 11.13 -12.13
C VAL A 437 6.52 12.55 -12.24
N LEU A 438 6.42 13.26 -11.12
CA LEU A 438 5.90 14.63 -11.09
C LEU A 438 6.89 15.65 -11.64
N TYR A 439 8.20 15.48 -11.40
CA TYR A 439 9.21 16.34 -12.03
C TYR A 439 9.26 16.16 -13.55
N ALA A 440 9.22 14.91 -14.04
CA ALA A 440 9.14 14.64 -15.48
C ALA A 440 7.85 15.19 -16.10
N ALA A 441 6.70 15.06 -15.42
CA ALA A 441 5.45 15.64 -15.88
C ALA A 441 5.52 17.19 -15.93
N SER A 442 6.17 17.82 -14.94
CA SER A 442 6.42 19.27 -14.95
C SER A 442 7.25 19.70 -16.15
N TRP A 443 8.25 18.89 -16.54
CA TRP A 443 9.07 19.14 -17.72
C TRP A 443 8.30 18.95 -19.03
N LEU A 444 7.50 17.88 -19.14
CA LEU A 444 6.82 17.52 -20.39
C LEU A 444 5.60 18.40 -20.68
N TYR A 445 4.88 18.87 -19.64
CA TYR A 445 3.58 19.51 -19.82
C TYR A 445 3.47 20.94 -19.29
N ALA A 446 4.46 21.43 -18.52
CA ALA A 446 4.46 22.77 -17.91
C ALA A 446 3.18 23.12 -17.11
N ASP A 447 2.58 22.11 -16.49
CA ASP A 447 1.42 22.27 -15.61
C ASP A 447 1.91 22.50 -14.16
N PRO A 448 1.62 23.66 -13.54
CA PRO A 448 2.23 24.05 -12.28
C PRO A 448 1.77 23.20 -11.08
N VAL A 449 0.68 22.43 -11.21
CA VAL A 449 0.21 21.56 -10.11
C VAL A 449 1.26 20.55 -9.69
N TYR A 450 2.05 20.01 -10.63
CA TYR A 450 3.02 18.95 -10.32
C TYR A 450 4.14 19.44 -9.40
N ARG A 451 4.70 20.62 -9.70
CA ARG A 451 5.69 21.24 -8.81
C ARG A 451 5.06 21.73 -7.52
N HIS A 452 3.83 22.24 -7.57
CA HIS A 452 3.12 22.64 -6.37
C HIS A 452 2.93 21.47 -5.39
N MET A 453 2.52 20.29 -5.87
CA MET A 453 2.35 19.11 -5.01
C MET A 453 3.69 18.63 -4.40
N LEU A 454 4.77 18.65 -5.18
CA LEU A 454 6.10 18.34 -4.65
C LEU A 454 6.55 19.36 -3.60
N GLN A 455 6.31 20.65 -3.83
CA GLN A 455 6.62 21.70 -2.86
C GLN A 455 5.78 21.57 -1.59
N LEU A 456 4.49 21.26 -1.72
CA LEU A 456 3.59 20.98 -0.60
C LEU A 456 4.13 19.82 0.28
N THR A 457 4.66 18.76 -0.33
CA THR A 457 5.32 17.68 0.42
C THR A 457 6.60 18.13 1.11
N LEU A 458 7.44 18.94 0.47
CA LEU A 458 8.66 19.49 1.08
C LEU A 458 8.34 20.43 2.25
N ASP A 459 7.26 21.19 2.15
CA ASP A 459 6.77 22.14 3.16
C ASP A 459 5.82 21.48 4.18
N SER A 460 5.67 20.15 4.13
CA SER A 460 4.78 19.40 5.01
C SER A 460 5.03 19.73 6.49
N PRO A 461 3.97 19.96 7.30
CA PRO A 461 4.12 20.12 8.74
C PRO A 461 4.41 18.80 9.45
N LEU A 462 4.42 17.68 8.74
CA LEU A 462 4.60 16.34 9.26
C LEU A 462 6.00 15.83 8.94
N GLU A 463 6.61 15.14 9.90
CA GLU A 463 7.82 14.39 9.63
C GLU A 463 7.50 13.22 8.69
N GLN A 464 8.30 13.07 7.64
CA GLN A 464 8.17 12.02 6.63
C GLN A 464 9.56 11.65 6.13
N ARG A 465 9.77 10.37 5.84
CA ARG A 465 10.96 9.91 5.13
C ARG A 465 10.84 10.30 3.66
N MET A 466 11.88 10.95 3.15
CA MET A 466 11.95 11.40 1.76
C MET A 466 13.21 10.83 1.10
N SER A 467 13.26 9.50 0.91
CA SER A 467 14.47 8.80 0.44
C SER A 467 14.98 9.29 -0.92
N ASP A 468 14.13 9.88 -1.76
CA ASP A 468 14.54 10.49 -3.03
C ASP A 468 15.48 11.69 -2.82
N LEU A 469 15.52 12.25 -1.61
CA LEU A 469 16.43 13.34 -1.24
C LEU A 469 17.78 12.84 -0.72
N ASP A 470 17.94 11.53 -0.42
CA ASP A 470 19.23 10.94 -0.04
C ASP A 470 20.24 11.00 -1.20
N VAL A 471 19.73 10.91 -2.44
CA VAL A 471 20.48 11.06 -3.69
C VAL A 471 19.64 11.94 -4.63
N PRO A 472 19.66 13.28 -4.47
CA PRO A 472 18.71 14.19 -5.12
C PRO A 472 19.04 14.52 -6.59
N TRP A 473 19.84 13.66 -7.22
CA TRP A 473 20.33 13.78 -8.60
C TRP A 473 19.52 12.86 -9.51
N HIS A 474 19.46 13.18 -10.80
CA HIS A 474 18.72 12.36 -11.77
C HIS A 474 17.23 12.22 -11.39
N ARG A 475 16.55 13.35 -11.22
CA ARG A 475 15.12 13.40 -10.85
C ARG A 475 14.25 14.17 -11.82
N TYR A 476 14.74 14.41 -13.02
CA TYR A 476 14.01 15.12 -14.08
C TYR A 476 13.65 16.57 -13.76
N GLN A 477 14.47 17.22 -12.92
CA GLN A 477 14.17 18.56 -12.42
C GLN A 477 14.50 19.60 -13.49
N VAL A 478 13.46 20.14 -14.12
CA VAL A 478 13.58 21.24 -15.07
C VAL A 478 12.89 22.45 -14.49
N VAL A 479 13.53 23.62 -14.59
CA VAL A 479 12.91 24.93 -14.30
C VAL A 479 12.73 25.65 -15.63
N SER A 480 11.48 25.96 -15.97
CA SER A 480 11.14 26.77 -17.15
C SER A 480 10.86 28.20 -16.70
N ALA A 481 11.40 29.18 -17.42
CA ALA A 481 11.08 30.59 -17.19
C ALA A 481 9.63 30.95 -17.58
N ASP A 482 8.99 30.10 -18.39
CA ASP A 482 7.65 30.31 -18.94
C ASP A 482 6.57 29.49 -18.21
N GLU A 483 6.89 28.79 -17.11
CA GLU A 483 5.88 28.07 -16.34
C GLU A 483 4.93 29.06 -15.63
N PRO A 484 3.61 28.89 -15.76
CA PRO A 484 2.66 29.78 -15.09
C PRO A 484 2.69 29.59 -13.57
N ASP A 485 2.32 30.63 -12.83
CA ASP A 485 2.10 30.51 -11.38
C ASP A 485 0.96 29.51 -11.10
N PHE A 486 1.07 28.79 -9.98
CA PHE A 486 0.00 27.90 -9.53
C PHE A 486 -1.23 28.71 -9.10
N ASP A 487 -2.36 28.47 -9.75
CA ASP A 487 -3.66 29.04 -9.42
C ASP A 487 -4.63 27.90 -9.04
N PRO A 488 -5.01 27.74 -7.76
CA PRO A 488 -5.88 26.67 -7.31
C PRO A 488 -7.28 26.71 -7.94
N ASP A 489 -7.76 27.89 -8.35
CA ASP A 489 -9.11 28.06 -8.92
C ASP A 489 -9.26 27.42 -10.32
N LEU A 490 -8.14 27.04 -10.96
CA LEU A 490 -8.13 26.34 -12.25
C LEU A 490 -8.40 24.83 -12.11
N TYR A 491 -8.28 24.27 -10.91
CA TYR A 491 -8.46 22.84 -10.66
C TYR A 491 -9.83 22.57 -10.04
N PRO A 492 -10.58 21.58 -10.53
CA PRO A 492 -11.90 21.30 -10.01
C PRO A 492 -11.83 20.70 -8.61
N THR A 493 -12.81 21.08 -7.77
CA THR A 493 -13.01 20.57 -6.42
C THR A 493 -13.18 19.05 -6.42
N VAL A 494 -13.86 18.48 -7.41
CA VAL A 494 -13.93 17.02 -7.59
C VAL A 494 -13.30 16.62 -8.91
N ARG A 495 -12.44 15.60 -8.89
CA ARG A 495 -11.80 15.06 -10.09
C ARG A 495 -11.70 13.54 -10.01
N ALA A 496 -11.94 12.86 -11.12
CA ALA A 496 -11.74 11.42 -11.26
C ALA A 496 -10.78 11.09 -12.41
N VAL A 497 -9.98 10.04 -12.29
CA VAL A 497 -9.15 9.49 -13.38
C VAL A 497 -9.72 8.15 -13.81
N ALA A 498 -9.88 7.91 -15.11
CA ALA A 498 -10.40 6.64 -15.64
C ALA A 498 -9.39 5.49 -15.50
N ILE A 499 -9.88 4.25 -15.52
CA ILE A 499 -9.02 3.07 -15.75
C ILE A 499 -8.65 3.07 -17.23
N ASP A 500 -7.39 2.75 -17.56
CA ASP A 500 -6.98 2.63 -18.96
C ASP A 500 -7.44 1.31 -19.59
N GLU A 501 -7.54 1.29 -20.92
CA GLU A 501 -8.08 0.17 -21.68
C GLU A 501 -7.34 -1.15 -21.42
N GLY A 502 -6.00 -1.12 -21.34
CA GLY A 502 -5.20 -2.33 -21.12
C GLY A 502 -5.38 -2.93 -19.72
N LEU A 503 -5.48 -2.08 -18.70
CA LEU A 503 -5.75 -2.50 -17.33
C LEU A 503 -7.18 -3.05 -17.19
N TYR A 504 -8.15 -2.40 -17.85
CA TYR A 504 -9.54 -2.87 -17.88
C TYR A 504 -9.68 -4.24 -18.55
N GLU A 505 -9.08 -4.44 -19.72
CA GLU A 505 -9.13 -5.71 -20.45
C GLU A 505 -8.57 -6.88 -19.61
N ASP A 506 -7.44 -6.67 -18.93
CA ASP A 506 -6.84 -7.66 -18.04
C ASP A 506 -7.73 -7.94 -16.82
N THR A 507 -8.28 -6.89 -16.22
CA THR A 507 -9.18 -6.99 -15.07
C THR A 507 -10.42 -7.80 -15.40
N VAL A 508 -11.12 -7.48 -16.50
CA VAL A 508 -12.35 -8.18 -16.91
C VAL A 508 -12.06 -9.63 -17.33
N ALA A 509 -10.88 -9.89 -17.89
CA ALA A 509 -10.46 -11.25 -18.25
C ALA A 509 -10.22 -12.14 -17.01
N GLN A 510 -9.71 -11.56 -15.91
CA GLN A 510 -9.48 -12.27 -14.66
C GLN A 510 -10.76 -12.37 -13.82
N THR A 511 -11.48 -11.26 -13.67
CA THR A 511 -12.68 -11.14 -12.85
C THR A 511 -13.74 -10.38 -13.65
N PRO A 512 -14.69 -11.09 -14.29
CA PRO A 512 -15.77 -10.46 -15.06
C PRO A 512 -16.55 -9.45 -14.23
N THR A 513 -16.91 -8.34 -14.86
CA THR A 513 -17.65 -7.23 -14.25
C THR A 513 -18.70 -6.70 -15.23
N PRO A 514 -19.86 -6.22 -14.75
CA PRO A 514 -20.85 -5.57 -15.61
C PRO A 514 -20.53 -4.09 -15.93
N VAL A 515 -19.47 -3.52 -15.33
CA VAL A 515 -19.05 -2.12 -15.54
C VAL A 515 -18.35 -2.00 -16.89
N ALA A 516 -18.81 -1.11 -17.77
CA ALA A 516 -18.14 -0.84 -19.04
C ALA A 516 -16.92 0.09 -18.87
N LEU A 517 -15.91 -0.01 -19.75
CA LEU A 517 -14.68 0.78 -19.69
C LEU A 517 -14.96 2.28 -19.57
N GLU A 518 -15.88 2.78 -20.39
CA GLU A 518 -16.31 4.18 -20.43
C GLU A 518 -17.10 4.63 -19.21
N GLU A 519 -17.33 3.76 -18.23
CA GLU A 519 -17.97 4.05 -16.95
C GLU A 519 -17.01 3.82 -15.77
N THR A 520 -15.75 3.46 -16.01
CA THR A 520 -14.79 3.20 -14.91
C THR A 520 -14.14 4.46 -14.36
N PHE A 521 -13.59 4.34 -13.16
CA PHE A 521 -12.59 5.25 -12.61
C PHE A 521 -11.59 4.48 -11.74
N HIS A 522 -10.35 4.96 -11.68
CA HIS A 522 -9.31 4.42 -10.83
C HIS A 522 -9.36 5.06 -9.44
N LYS A 523 -9.25 6.40 -9.35
CA LYS A 523 -9.44 7.18 -8.12
C LYS A 523 -10.26 8.42 -8.40
N LEU A 524 -10.99 8.89 -7.40
CA LEU A 524 -11.74 10.14 -7.40
C LEU A 524 -11.44 10.90 -6.11
N ALA A 525 -11.13 12.20 -6.18
CA ALA A 525 -10.90 13.01 -5.00
C ALA A 525 -11.75 14.29 -4.99
N PHE A 526 -12.21 14.67 -3.80
CA PHE A 526 -12.70 15.99 -3.45
C PHE A 526 -11.58 16.77 -2.77
N ARG A 527 -11.30 18.00 -3.21
CA ARG A 527 -10.30 18.90 -2.66
C ARG A 527 -10.86 20.33 -2.65
N SER A 528 -11.19 20.88 -1.49
CA SER A 528 -11.74 22.23 -1.40
C SER A 528 -10.71 23.34 -1.64
N GLY A 529 -9.43 22.99 -1.58
CA GLY A 529 -8.28 23.86 -1.79
C GLY A 529 -6.98 23.12 -1.46
N TYR A 530 -5.85 23.81 -1.57
CA TYR A 530 -4.51 23.23 -1.45
C TYR A 530 -3.77 23.67 -0.16
N ASP A 531 -4.43 24.44 0.72
CA ASP A 531 -3.87 24.78 2.02
C ASP A 531 -4.00 23.59 2.99
N VAL A 532 -3.08 23.51 3.95
CA VAL A 532 -3.06 22.48 5.01
C VAL A 532 -4.36 22.38 5.83
N GLU A 533 -5.14 23.47 5.89
CA GLU A 533 -6.42 23.53 6.61
C GLU A 533 -7.61 23.06 5.75
N ASP A 534 -7.47 23.05 4.42
CA ASP A 534 -8.53 22.70 3.48
C ASP A 534 -8.87 21.21 3.55
N SER A 535 -10.11 20.86 3.18
CA SER A 535 -10.57 19.47 3.17
C SER A 535 -10.17 18.76 1.89
N TRP A 536 -9.65 17.54 2.05
CA TRP A 536 -9.37 16.61 0.96
C TRP A 536 -9.88 15.21 1.33
N LEU A 537 -10.65 14.58 0.44
CA LEU A 537 -11.24 13.25 0.59
C LEU A 537 -11.05 12.47 -0.70
N ILE A 538 -10.62 11.21 -0.63
CA ILE A 538 -10.38 10.37 -1.81
C ILE A 538 -11.19 9.07 -1.74
N VAL A 539 -11.67 8.61 -2.90
CA VAL A 539 -12.50 7.42 -3.12
C VAL A 539 -11.81 6.52 -4.14
N ASP A 540 -11.86 5.21 -3.88
CA ASP A 540 -11.34 4.20 -4.80
C ASP A 540 -12.38 3.73 -5.82
N GLY A 541 -11.96 3.52 -7.06
CA GLY A 541 -12.77 2.86 -8.10
C GLY A 541 -12.19 1.53 -8.59
N PHE A 542 -10.95 1.21 -8.22
CA PHE A 542 -10.20 0.05 -8.70
C PHE A 542 -9.68 -0.79 -7.53
N GLY A 543 -10.51 -1.74 -7.06
CA GLY A 543 -10.20 -2.59 -5.90
C GLY A 543 -9.62 -3.96 -6.29
N THR A 544 -8.61 -3.96 -7.15
CA THR A 544 -7.89 -5.18 -7.58
C THR A 544 -6.50 -4.83 -8.10
N GLY A 545 -5.77 -5.79 -8.68
CA GLY A 545 -4.40 -5.63 -9.17
C GLY A 545 -3.42 -6.54 -8.43
N ARG A 546 -2.11 -6.36 -8.65
CA ARG A 546 -1.06 -7.21 -8.03
C ARG A 546 -0.82 -6.90 -6.55
N HIS A 547 -1.13 -5.68 -6.14
CA HIS A 547 -0.99 -5.13 -4.78
C HIS A 547 -2.29 -4.44 -4.32
N GLY A 548 -3.43 -4.87 -4.86
CA GLY A 548 -4.73 -4.24 -4.62
C GLY A 548 -5.51 -4.84 -3.46
N HIS A 549 -6.37 -4.02 -2.85
CA HIS A 549 -7.30 -4.44 -1.79
C HIS A 549 -8.74 -4.47 -2.30
N GLN A 550 -9.66 -5.02 -1.50
CA GLN A 550 -11.10 -5.03 -1.83
C GLN A 550 -11.78 -3.70 -1.40
N ASP A 551 -11.21 -2.59 -1.85
CA ASP A 551 -11.55 -1.21 -1.46
C ASP A 551 -12.34 -0.44 -2.54
N ALA A 552 -12.74 -1.09 -3.64
CA ALA A 552 -13.61 -0.46 -4.65
C ALA A 552 -14.85 0.20 -4.01
N ASN A 553 -15.06 1.49 -4.33
CA ASN A 553 -16.08 2.40 -3.82
C ASN A 553 -15.91 2.84 -2.34
N ALA A 554 -14.81 2.48 -1.67
CA ALA A 554 -14.47 2.92 -0.32
C ALA A 554 -13.82 4.31 -0.29
N ILE A 555 -13.84 4.97 0.87
CA ILE A 555 -13.16 6.26 1.10
C ILE A 555 -11.80 5.97 1.73
N LEU A 556 -10.71 6.13 0.97
CA LEU A 556 -9.38 5.76 1.46
C LEU A 556 -8.94 6.72 2.58
N ASN A 557 -9.04 8.02 2.35
CA ASN A 557 -8.56 9.02 3.30
C ASN A 557 -9.47 10.26 3.38
N LEU A 558 -9.40 10.95 4.52
CA LEU A 558 -9.90 12.32 4.72
C LEU A 558 -8.89 13.12 5.54
N THR A 559 -8.37 14.20 4.94
CA THR A 559 -7.62 15.23 5.66
C THR A 559 -8.39 16.55 5.68
N SER A 560 -8.30 17.26 6.80
CA SER A 560 -8.87 18.60 6.96
C SER A 560 -8.38 19.23 8.28
N GLY A 561 -8.23 20.56 8.30
CA GLY A 561 -7.81 21.30 9.49
C GLY A 561 -6.42 20.88 10.02
N GLY A 562 -5.51 20.52 9.11
CA GLY A 562 -4.18 20.03 9.43
C GLY A 562 -4.14 18.63 10.07
N ARG A 563 -5.17 17.80 9.89
CA ARG A 563 -5.30 16.46 10.50
C ARG A 563 -5.69 15.40 9.46
N LEU A 564 -5.33 14.16 9.73
CA LEU A 564 -5.73 12.95 9.02
C LEU A 564 -6.75 12.22 9.89
N PHE A 565 -8.01 12.16 9.46
CA PHE A 565 -9.09 11.60 10.27
C PHE A 565 -9.58 10.24 9.78
N LEU A 566 -9.68 10.05 8.46
CA LEU A 566 -9.94 8.74 7.85
C LEU A 566 -8.71 8.27 7.10
N THR A 567 -8.39 6.99 7.18
CA THR A 567 -7.22 6.40 6.49
C THR A 567 -7.36 4.89 6.32
N GLU A 568 -7.08 4.40 5.12
CA GLU A 568 -6.98 2.98 4.75
C GLU A 568 -5.51 2.64 4.49
N ARG A 569 -4.71 2.55 5.56
CA ARG A 569 -3.26 2.33 5.45
C ARG A 569 -2.88 1.00 6.07
N ASP A 570 -2.89 -0.07 5.28
CA ASP A 570 -2.49 -1.42 5.68
C ASP A 570 -1.70 -2.08 4.52
N TYR A 571 -0.79 -2.99 4.82
CA TYR A 571 -0.02 -3.74 3.80
C TYR A 571 -0.63 -5.13 3.56
N ILE A 572 -1.45 -5.61 4.49
CA ILE A 572 -1.81 -7.02 4.63
C ILE A 572 -3.33 -7.21 4.56
N GLU A 573 -4.08 -6.41 5.33
CA GLU A 573 -5.52 -6.64 5.52
C GLU A 573 -6.35 -6.09 4.37
N ASN A 574 -6.44 -6.87 3.30
CA ASN A 574 -7.09 -6.47 2.06
C ASN A 574 -8.63 -6.64 2.03
N ALA A 575 -9.25 -7.11 3.12
CA ALA A 575 -10.67 -7.44 3.16
C ALA A 575 -11.53 -6.17 3.28
N PRO A 576 -12.80 -6.20 2.82
CA PRO A 576 -13.73 -5.07 3.01
C PRO A 576 -13.91 -4.56 4.45
N GLU A 577 -13.58 -5.38 5.44
CA GLU A 577 -13.68 -5.03 6.87
C GLU A 577 -12.62 -4.04 7.34
N SER A 578 -11.52 -3.93 6.60
CA SER A 578 -10.42 -3.01 6.91
C SER A 578 -10.54 -1.69 6.15
N GLN A 579 -11.66 -1.48 5.42
CA GLN A 579 -11.90 -0.31 4.57
C GLN A 579 -13.07 0.55 5.10
N SER A 580 -13.07 1.84 4.78
CA SER A 580 -14.14 2.80 5.03
C SER A 580 -15.22 2.72 3.94
N GLY A 581 -16.00 1.66 4.00
CA GLY A 581 -17.06 1.38 3.03
C GLY A 581 -18.14 0.45 3.56
N VAL A 582 -19.03 0.02 2.65
CA VAL A 582 -20.20 -0.78 3.00
C VAL A 582 -19.91 -2.27 2.81
N LEU A 583 -20.09 -3.04 3.88
CA LEU A 583 -20.03 -4.50 3.88
C LEU A 583 -21.44 -5.08 3.95
N VAL A 584 -21.69 -6.05 3.07
CA VAL A 584 -22.95 -6.79 3.01
C VAL A 584 -22.70 -8.26 3.29
N ALA A 585 -23.41 -8.81 4.27
CA ALA A 585 -23.53 -10.25 4.47
C ALA A 585 -24.97 -10.67 4.14
N LYS A 586 -25.10 -11.62 3.21
CA LYS A 586 -26.37 -12.19 2.76
C LYS A 586 -26.43 -13.65 3.22
N ASP A 587 -27.51 -14.02 3.90
CA ASP A 587 -27.76 -15.39 4.38
C ASP A 587 -26.57 -15.99 5.19
N GLY A 588 -25.91 -15.13 5.99
CA GLY A 588 -24.75 -15.51 6.81
C GLY A 588 -23.44 -15.70 6.05
N VAL A 589 -23.35 -15.20 4.81
CA VAL A 589 -22.15 -15.28 3.98
C VAL A 589 -21.80 -13.89 3.43
N HIS A 590 -20.53 -13.53 3.53
CA HIS A 590 -19.93 -12.42 2.82
C HIS A 590 -19.21 -12.95 1.57
N ALA A 591 -19.35 -12.27 0.44
CA ALA A 591 -18.66 -12.60 -0.80
C ALA A 591 -17.59 -11.54 -1.12
N GLU A 592 -16.58 -11.95 -1.89
CA GLU A 592 -15.58 -11.02 -2.43
C GLU A 592 -16.25 -9.90 -3.22
N ARG A 593 -15.68 -8.68 -3.13
CA ARG A 593 -16.18 -7.52 -3.88
C ARG A 593 -15.82 -7.63 -5.36
N GLY A 594 -16.67 -7.01 -6.19
CA GLY A 594 -16.35 -6.79 -7.60
C GLY A 594 -15.12 -5.88 -7.75
N PRO A 595 -14.35 -6.04 -8.84
CA PRO A 595 -13.06 -5.34 -9.00
C PRO A 595 -13.21 -3.85 -9.32
N LEU A 596 -14.33 -3.44 -9.95
CA LEU A 596 -14.52 -2.10 -10.49
C LEU A 596 -15.80 -1.46 -9.96
N ALA A 597 -15.69 -0.20 -9.54
CA ALA A 597 -16.84 0.67 -9.36
C ALA A 597 -17.16 1.44 -10.65
N ARG A 598 -18.44 1.57 -10.96
CA ARG A 598 -18.99 2.39 -12.04
C ARG A 598 -19.08 3.84 -11.57
N LEU A 599 -18.61 4.79 -12.36
CA LEU A 599 -18.76 6.23 -12.13
C LEU A 599 -19.97 6.73 -12.94
N ASP A 600 -21.04 7.09 -12.24
CA ASP A 600 -22.16 7.79 -12.84
C ASP A 600 -21.80 9.27 -13.05
N TRP A 601 -21.39 9.95 -11.97
CA TRP A 601 -21.22 11.40 -11.94
C TRP A 601 -19.89 11.78 -11.29
N ALA A 602 -19.23 12.80 -11.84
CA ALA A 602 -18.13 13.53 -11.23
C ALA A 602 -18.09 14.93 -11.84
N ALA A 603 -18.53 15.93 -11.07
CA ALA A 603 -18.59 17.31 -11.56
C ALA A 603 -18.49 18.35 -10.45
N ASP A 604 -17.69 19.37 -10.72
CA ASP A 604 -17.61 20.64 -10.00
C ASP A 604 -18.24 21.75 -10.86
N VAL A 605 -19.40 22.25 -10.41
CA VAL A 605 -20.26 23.18 -11.15
C VAL A 605 -20.91 24.21 -10.23
N ASP A 606 -20.73 25.50 -10.54
CA ASP A 606 -21.35 26.66 -9.86
C ASP A 606 -21.30 26.63 -8.32
N GLY A 607 -20.20 26.14 -7.75
CA GLY A 607 -19.98 26.05 -6.30
C GLY A 607 -20.53 24.76 -5.67
N PHE A 608 -20.83 23.74 -6.46
CA PHE A 608 -21.20 22.40 -6.01
C PHE A 608 -20.25 21.37 -6.58
N ALA A 609 -19.77 20.48 -5.72
CA ALA A 609 -19.04 19.30 -6.14
C ALA A 609 -19.85 18.04 -5.79
N ILE A 610 -20.06 17.19 -6.78
CA ILE A 610 -20.84 15.95 -6.65
C ILE A 610 -20.12 14.79 -7.32
N SER A 611 -20.15 13.64 -6.67
CA SER A 611 -19.86 12.35 -7.29
C SER A 611 -21.00 11.37 -7.04
N ARG A 612 -21.17 10.43 -7.97
CA ARG A 612 -22.02 9.25 -7.80
C ARG A 612 -21.33 8.06 -8.42
N SER A 613 -21.11 7.02 -7.63
CA SER A 613 -20.46 5.79 -8.02
C SER A 613 -21.27 4.57 -7.58
N VAL A 614 -21.16 3.46 -8.30
CA VAL A 614 -21.90 2.22 -8.03
C VAL A 614 -20.94 1.04 -8.03
N LEU A 615 -20.91 0.26 -6.95
CA LEU A 615 -20.31 -1.07 -6.95
C LEU A 615 -21.42 -2.09 -7.23
N PRO A 616 -21.51 -2.63 -8.46
CA PRO A 616 -22.59 -3.52 -8.82
C PRO A 616 -22.40 -4.93 -8.24
N GLN A 617 -23.52 -5.62 -8.00
CA GLN A 617 -23.56 -7.03 -7.61
C GLN A 617 -22.71 -7.37 -6.35
N SER A 618 -22.61 -6.43 -5.42
CA SER A 618 -21.91 -6.59 -4.15
C SER A 618 -22.71 -7.49 -3.20
N ASN A 619 -22.52 -8.80 -3.32
CA ASN A 619 -23.18 -9.83 -2.50
C ASN A 619 -24.73 -9.73 -2.49
N GLY A 620 -25.32 -9.59 -3.67
CA GLY A 620 -26.77 -9.55 -3.87
C GLY A 620 -27.39 -8.15 -3.85
N VAL A 621 -26.58 -7.09 -3.81
CA VAL A 621 -27.03 -5.70 -3.93
C VAL A 621 -26.23 -4.91 -4.96
N ASP A 622 -26.79 -3.82 -5.48
CA ASP A 622 -26.02 -2.74 -6.10
C ASP A 622 -25.80 -1.64 -5.06
N TRP A 623 -24.53 -1.36 -4.73
CA TRP A 623 -24.17 -0.33 -3.77
C TRP A 623 -23.83 0.98 -4.48
N THR A 624 -24.75 1.93 -4.43
CA THR A 624 -24.55 3.29 -4.94
C THR A 624 -24.10 4.23 -3.82
N ARG A 625 -23.01 4.97 -4.05
CA ARG A 625 -22.51 6.04 -3.18
C ARG A 625 -22.64 7.38 -3.89
N THR A 626 -23.27 8.35 -3.25
CA THR A 626 -23.29 9.76 -3.70
C THR A 626 -22.61 10.63 -2.66
N ILE A 627 -21.62 11.40 -3.06
CA ILE A 627 -20.93 12.36 -2.19
C ILE A 627 -21.21 13.77 -2.71
N LEU A 628 -21.58 14.66 -1.81
CA LEU A 628 -21.92 16.05 -2.10
C LEU A 628 -21.22 17.00 -1.13
N THR A 629 -20.60 18.03 -1.69
CA THR A 629 -20.09 19.19 -0.93
C THR A 629 -20.41 20.49 -1.67
N THR A 630 -20.27 21.60 -0.96
CA THR A 630 -20.48 22.96 -1.48
C THR A 630 -19.17 23.74 -1.47
N GLU A 631 -19.14 24.90 -2.13
CA GLU A 631 -17.99 25.82 -2.17
C GLU A 631 -17.42 26.19 -0.79
N SER A 632 -18.19 26.05 0.30
CA SER A 632 -17.69 26.25 1.66
C SER A 632 -16.72 25.16 2.13
N GLY A 633 -16.77 23.95 1.56
CA GLY A 633 -15.99 22.79 2.01
C GLY A 633 -16.32 22.32 3.44
N ASN A 634 -17.34 22.89 4.10
CA ASN A 634 -17.59 22.68 5.53
C ASN A 634 -18.13 21.28 5.87
N PHE A 635 -18.66 20.55 4.88
CA PHE A 635 -19.20 19.21 5.07
C PHE A 635 -19.07 18.35 3.82
N HIS A 636 -19.10 17.03 4.03
CA HIS A 636 -19.34 16.03 2.99
C HIS A 636 -20.61 15.24 3.35
N LEU A 637 -21.63 15.29 2.50
CA LEU A 637 -22.82 14.45 2.63
C LEU A 637 -22.59 13.17 1.84
N VAL A 638 -22.49 12.04 2.55
CA VAL A 638 -22.32 10.70 1.97
C VAL A 638 -23.64 9.95 2.05
N LEU A 639 -24.21 9.63 0.90
CA LEU A 639 -25.45 8.88 0.75
C LEU A 639 -25.12 7.52 0.14
N ASP A 640 -25.30 6.45 0.89
CA ASP A 640 -25.21 5.09 0.36
C ASP A 640 -26.63 4.51 0.19
N ASP A 641 -26.91 4.01 -1.00
CA ASP A 641 -28.13 3.29 -1.37
C ASP A 641 -27.76 1.89 -1.83
N LEU A 642 -28.33 0.87 -1.20
CA LEU A 642 -28.14 -0.52 -1.57
C LEU A 642 -29.46 -1.04 -2.15
N GLU A 643 -29.50 -1.22 -3.47
CA GLU A 643 -30.64 -1.85 -4.14
C GLU A 643 -30.53 -3.37 -4.04
N VAL A 644 -31.51 -4.02 -3.43
CA VAL A 644 -31.53 -5.47 -3.26
C VAL A 644 -31.89 -6.13 -4.59
N LEU A 645 -30.99 -6.95 -5.12
CA LEU A 645 -31.19 -7.66 -6.40
C LEU A 645 -31.83 -9.03 -6.21
N GLU A 646 -31.64 -9.62 -5.03
CA GLU A 646 -32.05 -10.99 -4.73
C GLU A 646 -32.68 -11.06 -3.33
N ASP A 647 -33.76 -11.83 -3.19
CA ASP A 647 -34.35 -12.12 -1.88
C ASP A 647 -33.30 -12.76 -0.94
N GLY A 648 -33.36 -12.40 0.34
CA GLY A 648 -32.48 -12.98 1.37
C GLY A 648 -32.54 -12.24 2.70
N GLU A 649 -31.78 -12.71 3.67
CA GLU A 649 -31.55 -11.99 4.92
C GLU A 649 -30.23 -11.23 4.87
N PHE A 650 -30.30 -9.93 5.12
CA PHE A 650 -29.14 -9.03 4.97
C PHE A 650 -28.72 -8.42 6.30
N VAL A 651 -27.42 -8.44 6.56
CA VAL A 651 -26.74 -7.55 7.50
C VAL A 651 -25.94 -6.55 6.68
N VAL A 652 -26.18 -5.25 6.91
CA VAL A 652 -25.46 -4.17 6.22
C VAL A 652 -24.67 -3.39 7.26
N ARG A 653 -23.37 -3.27 7.03
CA ARG A 653 -22.43 -2.55 7.89
C ARG A 653 -21.77 -1.45 7.09
N ASN A 654 -21.74 -0.23 7.63
CA ASN A 654 -20.89 0.84 7.10
C ASN A 654 -19.75 1.07 8.07
N LEU A 655 -18.52 0.90 7.58
CA LEU A 655 -17.31 0.96 8.38
C LEU A 655 -16.57 2.27 8.07
N TRP A 656 -15.93 2.84 9.09
CA TRP A 656 -15.07 4.01 8.94
C TRP A 656 -13.80 3.81 9.76
N GLN A 657 -12.65 3.79 9.10
CA GLN A 657 -11.34 3.64 9.73
C GLN A 657 -10.87 5.01 10.22
N THR A 658 -10.90 5.26 11.54
CA THR A 658 -10.72 6.61 12.09
C THR A 658 -9.51 6.74 13.01
N LEU A 659 -8.89 7.92 13.01
CA LEU A 659 -7.83 8.29 13.93
C LEU A 659 -8.29 9.34 14.94
N GLY A 660 -7.87 9.18 16.19
CA GLY A 660 -8.16 10.12 17.28
C GLY A 660 -9.09 9.51 18.33
N THR A 661 -9.42 10.30 19.35
CA THR A 661 -10.22 9.80 20.47
C THR A 661 -11.69 9.69 20.10
N PRO A 662 -12.27 8.46 20.13
CA PRO A 662 -13.65 8.24 19.72
C PRO A 662 -14.63 8.65 20.82
N ALA A 663 -15.81 9.12 20.42
CA ALA A 663 -17.00 9.16 21.27
C ALA A 663 -18.24 8.92 20.43
N ILE A 664 -19.23 8.22 21.00
CA ILE A 664 -20.55 8.02 20.40
C ILE A 664 -21.59 8.66 21.32
N GLU A 665 -22.30 9.67 20.81
CA GLU A 665 -23.40 10.34 21.50
C GLU A 665 -24.65 10.34 20.61
N SER A 666 -25.64 9.51 20.96
CA SER A 666 -26.88 9.36 20.20
C SER A 666 -26.66 8.94 18.74
N ARG A 667 -26.55 9.91 17.81
CA ARG A 667 -26.36 9.70 16.36
C ARG A 667 -25.03 10.24 15.84
N ASP A 668 -24.21 10.78 16.73
CA ASP A 668 -22.93 11.37 16.38
C ASP A 668 -21.81 10.44 16.84
N PHE A 669 -20.91 10.12 15.91
CA PHE A 669 -19.58 9.63 16.22
C PHE A 669 -18.59 10.78 16.05
N THR A 670 -17.70 10.98 17.02
CA THR A 670 -16.63 11.97 16.92
C THR A 670 -15.26 11.35 17.11
N ALA A 671 -14.28 11.80 16.34
CA ALA A 671 -12.87 11.50 16.55
C ALA A 671 -12.11 12.81 16.80
N THR A 672 -11.52 12.95 17.99
CA THR A 672 -10.81 14.17 18.41
C THR A 672 -9.31 13.99 18.40
N GLN A 673 -8.59 14.93 17.78
CA GLN A 673 -7.14 14.99 17.68
C GLN A 673 -6.63 16.38 18.09
N GLN A 674 -6.07 16.48 19.30
CA GLN A 674 -5.47 17.72 19.83
C GLN A 674 -6.31 19.00 19.59
N GLY A 675 -7.60 18.96 19.91
CA GLY A 675 -8.50 20.11 19.79
C GLY A 675 -9.19 20.28 18.42
N ARG A 676 -8.86 19.47 17.42
CA ARG A 676 -9.63 19.33 16.17
C ARG A 676 -10.52 18.11 16.27
N THR A 677 -11.76 18.20 15.81
CA THR A 677 -12.72 17.08 15.87
C THR A 677 -13.34 16.86 14.50
N MET A 678 -13.30 15.61 14.05
CA MET A 678 -14.21 15.13 13.00
C MET A 678 -15.48 14.61 13.66
N ALA A 679 -16.64 14.94 13.10
CA ALA A 679 -17.90 14.31 13.45
C ALA A 679 -18.51 13.63 12.22
N ILE A 680 -18.95 12.38 12.40
CA ILE A 680 -19.79 11.63 11.47
C ILE A 680 -21.17 11.53 12.11
N ARG A 681 -22.11 12.32 11.60
CA ARG A 681 -23.51 12.26 12.02
C ARG A 681 -24.28 11.29 11.15
N SER A 682 -24.82 10.25 11.76
CA SER A 682 -25.82 9.39 11.10
C SER A 682 -27.15 10.13 10.99
N LEU A 683 -27.65 10.22 9.76
CA LEU A 683 -28.96 10.74 9.41
C LEU A 683 -29.95 9.62 9.06
N ASP A 684 -29.65 8.38 9.44
CA ASP A 684 -30.48 7.20 9.27
C ASP A 684 -30.81 6.53 10.62
N ASP A 685 -31.30 5.30 10.58
CA ASP A 685 -31.70 4.53 11.78
C ASP A 685 -30.72 3.38 12.09
N THR A 686 -29.44 3.54 11.77
CA THR A 686 -28.39 2.57 12.13
C THR A 686 -28.04 2.59 13.61
N SER A 687 -27.60 1.44 14.13
CA SER A 687 -26.93 1.41 15.44
C SER A 687 -25.44 1.70 15.26
N LEU A 688 -24.92 2.68 16.00
CA LEU A 688 -23.51 3.04 15.99
C LEU A 688 -22.73 2.22 17.04
N ARG A 689 -21.60 1.66 16.63
CA ARG A 689 -20.69 0.86 17.45
C ARG A 689 -19.25 1.22 17.11
N SER A 690 -18.32 0.89 17.98
CA SER A 690 -16.90 1.11 17.69
C SER A 690 -16.00 0.07 18.32
N TYR A 691 -14.82 -0.13 17.71
CA TYR A 691 -13.76 -0.96 18.27
C TYR A 691 -12.38 -0.47 17.87
N ASP A 692 -11.37 -0.79 18.69
CA ASP A 692 -10.01 -0.28 18.50
C ASP A 692 -9.10 -1.27 17.74
N ARG A 693 -8.11 -0.72 17.03
CA ARG A 693 -7.06 -1.47 16.31
C ARG A 693 -5.67 -1.20 16.89
N HIS A 694 -5.46 -1.46 18.19
CA HIS A 694 -4.21 -1.11 18.92
C HIS A 694 -2.93 -1.51 18.19
N GLY A 695 -2.78 -2.77 17.79
CA GLY A 695 -1.53 -3.26 17.22
C GLY A 695 -1.23 -2.68 15.82
N HIS A 696 -2.27 -2.48 15.00
CA HIS A 696 -2.16 -1.74 13.74
C HIS A 696 -1.74 -0.30 14.02
N PHE A 697 -2.40 0.38 14.96
CA PHE A 697 -2.06 1.75 15.35
C PHE A 697 -0.60 1.92 15.78
N GLN A 698 -0.10 1.01 16.62
CA GLN A 698 1.29 1.06 17.07
C GLN A 698 2.28 0.95 15.91
N LYS A 699 2.03 0.05 14.95
CA LYS A 699 2.93 -0.17 13.82
C LYS A 699 2.81 0.88 12.72
N TYR A 700 1.59 1.24 12.34
CA TYR A 700 1.30 2.10 11.20
C TYR A 700 1.33 3.59 11.52
N PHE A 701 1.13 3.99 12.78
CA PHE A 701 1.07 5.40 13.16
C PHE A 701 2.01 5.78 14.31
N LYS A 702 2.59 4.83 15.05
CA LYS A 702 3.55 5.09 16.14
C LYS A 702 4.92 4.45 15.94
N GLY A 703 5.21 4.00 14.70
CA GLY A 703 6.50 3.45 14.31
C GLY A 703 7.62 4.50 14.25
N GLU A 704 8.51 4.37 13.26
CA GLU A 704 9.71 5.23 13.18
C GLU A 704 9.40 6.69 12.89
N THR A 705 8.35 6.96 12.12
CA THR A 705 7.89 8.31 11.77
C THR A 705 6.48 8.50 12.32
N PRO A 706 6.34 8.81 13.62
CA PRO A 706 5.05 8.74 14.30
C PRO A 706 4.12 9.87 13.87
N TYR A 707 2.86 9.53 13.61
CA TYR A 707 1.80 10.52 13.46
C TYR A 707 1.55 11.21 14.82
N PRO A 708 1.67 12.55 14.91
CA PRO A 708 1.76 13.22 16.19
C PRO A 708 0.41 13.55 16.84
N TYR A 709 -0.71 13.46 16.11
CA TYR A 709 -1.97 14.07 16.54
C TYR A 709 -3.04 13.12 17.09
N ALA A 710 -2.88 11.81 16.87
CA ALA A 710 -3.79 10.78 17.38
C ALA A 710 -3.07 9.87 18.39
N ASP A 711 -3.81 9.34 19.37
CA ASP A 711 -3.32 8.39 20.37
C ASP A 711 -3.97 7.01 20.25
N GLN A 712 -4.91 6.86 19.32
CA GLN A 712 -5.57 5.60 19.00
C GLN A 712 -6.16 5.60 17.59
N GLU A 713 -6.44 4.40 17.10
CA GLU A 713 -7.20 4.11 15.88
C GLU A 713 -8.44 3.32 16.26
N THR A 714 -9.59 3.79 15.80
CA THR A 714 -10.89 3.21 16.12
C THR A 714 -11.71 3.09 14.85
N VAL A 715 -12.42 1.98 14.71
CA VAL A 715 -13.36 1.75 13.61
C VAL A 715 -14.76 2.08 14.08
N LEU A 716 -15.46 3.01 13.42
CA LEU A 716 -16.91 3.17 13.56
C LEU A 716 -17.61 2.11 12.71
N ASN A 717 -18.51 1.34 13.32
CA ASN A 717 -19.32 0.30 12.67
C ASN A 717 -20.80 0.66 12.81
N GLN A 718 -21.40 1.14 11.72
CA GLN A 718 -22.82 1.46 11.65
C GLN A 718 -23.58 0.24 11.13
N VAL A 719 -24.57 -0.24 11.86
CA VAL A 719 -25.22 -1.51 11.58
C VAL A 719 -26.70 -1.33 11.27
N HIS A 720 -27.13 -1.85 10.13
CA HIS A 720 -28.50 -2.31 9.93
C HIS A 720 -28.60 -3.78 10.33
N PRO A 721 -29.46 -4.14 11.29
CA PRO A 721 -29.55 -5.50 11.80
C PRO A 721 -30.06 -6.46 10.73
N ARG A 722 -29.85 -7.76 10.97
CA ARG A 722 -30.31 -8.82 10.09
C ARG A 722 -31.80 -8.67 9.81
N THR A 723 -32.13 -8.43 8.55
CA THR A 723 -33.51 -8.18 8.11
C THR A 723 -33.76 -8.91 6.80
N PRO A 724 -34.87 -9.68 6.68
CA PRO A 724 -35.31 -10.19 5.39
C PRO A 724 -35.64 -9.04 4.43
N ARG A 725 -35.11 -9.11 3.22
CA ARG A 725 -35.38 -8.14 2.15
C ARG A 725 -35.80 -8.86 0.89
N ALA A 726 -36.70 -8.23 0.13
CA ALA A 726 -37.11 -8.69 -1.18
C ALA A 726 -36.33 -7.93 -2.27
N ALA A 727 -36.17 -8.56 -3.44
CA ALA A 727 -35.64 -7.88 -4.61
C ALA A 727 -36.45 -6.60 -4.90
N GLY A 728 -35.74 -5.48 -5.12
CA GLY A 728 -36.28 -4.12 -5.28
C GLY A 728 -36.40 -3.31 -3.97
N ASP A 729 -36.15 -3.91 -2.80
CA ASP A 729 -35.99 -3.15 -1.56
C ASP A 729 -34.73 -2.28 -1.64
N VAL A 730 -34.74 -1.12 -0.97
CA VAL A 730 -33.56 -0.26 -0.84
C VAL A 730 -33.19 -0.13 0.64
N VAL A 731 -31.93 -0.42 0.95
CA VAL A 731 -31.34 -0.10 2.25
C VAL A 731 -30.54 1.20 2.11
N SER A 732 -30.87 2.17 2.95
CA SER A 732 -30.33 3.52 2.85
C SER A 732 -29.46 3.85 4.07
N LEU A 733 -28.27 4.37 3.80
CA LEU A 733 -27.40 5.00 4.78
C LEU A 733 -27.19 6.48 4.41
N ALA A 734 -27.12 7.35 5.39
CA ALA A 734 -26.90 8.78 5.18
C ALA A 734 -26.02 9.34 6.27
N ASN A 735 -24.85 9.84 5.89
CA ASN A 735 -23.84 10.33 6.81
C ASN A 735 -23.39 11.75 6.43
N LEU A 736 -23.31 12.62 7.42
CA LEU A 736 -22.72 13.95 7.26
C LEU A 736 -21.37 13.98 7.98
N ILE A 737 -20.30 14.17 7.22
CA ILE A 737 -18.93 14.28 7.74
C ILE A 737 -18.54 15.75 7.81
N THR A 738 -17.96 16.15 8.94
CA THR A 738 -17.65 17.54 9.28
C THR A 738 -16.35 17.58 10.06
N VAL A 739 -15.51 18.61 9.85
CA VAL A 739 -14.24 18.77 10.56
C VAL A 739 -14.10 20.21 11.05
N GLY A 740 -13.75 20.40 12.32
CA GLY A 740 -13.49 21.73 12.87
C GLY A 740 -13.77 21.87 14.38
N ALA A 741 -13.88 23.11 14.85
CA ALA A 741 -14.51 23.38 16.14
C ALA A 741 -16.01 23.02 16.05
N PRO A 742 -16.73 22.74 17.16
CA PRO A 742 -18.15 22.34 17.16
C PRO A 742 -19.17 23.33 16.53
N SER A 743 -18.75 24.34 15.74
CA SER A 743 -19.51 25.55 15.43
C SER A 743 -19.68 25.91 13.95
N ALA A 744 -19.13 25.18 12.96
CA ALA A 744 -19.35 25.53 11.55
C ALA A 744 -20.79 25.21 11.08
N LEU A 745 -21.27 24.03 11.44
CA LEU A 745 -22.67 23.65 11.25
C LEU A 745 -23.47 23.89 12.52
N THR A 746 -24.66 24.46 12.37
CA THR A 746 -25.56 24.74 13.51
C THR A 746 -26.64 23.67 13.68
N GLY A 747 -26.80 22.75 12.71
CA GLY A 747 -27.70 21.60 12.82
C GLY A 747 -27.73 20.73 11.57
N ALA A 748 -28.02 19.43 11.74
CA ALA A 748 -28.33 18.53 10.63
C ALA A 748 -29.27 17.42 11.11
N GLU A 749 -30.31 17.13 10.33
CA GLU A 749 -31.32 16.12 10.69
C GLU A 749 -32.03 15.53 9.47
N ARG A 750 -32.55 14.30 9.61
CA ARG A 750 -33.49 13.69 8.67
C ARG A 750 -34.89 14.27 8.92
N THR A 751 -35.45 14.99 7.95
CA THR A 751 -36.78 15.61 8.08
C THR A 751 -37.90 14.74 7.49
N ALA A 752 -37.55 13.81 6.59
CA ALA A 752 -38.41 12.76 6.06
C ALA A 752 -37.55 11.60 5.55
N GLU A 753 -38.19 10.51 5.12
CA GLU A 753 -37.51 9.31 4.62
C GLU A 753 -36.40 9.62 3.60
N ASN A 754 -36.68 10.54 2.67
CA ASN A 754 -35.77 10.93 1.60
C ASN A 754 -35.29 12.39 1.69
N ARG A 755 -35.41 13.07 2.84
CA ARG A 755 -35.04 14.49 3.00
C ARG A 755 -34.14 14.71 4.21
N PHE A 756 -33.06 15.45 4.00
CA PHE A 756 -32.03 15.74 4.99
C PHE A 756 -31.78 17.25 5.03
N SER A 757 -32.00 17.89 6.17
CA SER A 757 -31.72 19.31 6.38
C SER A 757 -30.34 19.47 6.98
N ILE A 758 -29.55 20.42 6.46
CA ILE A 758 -28.20 20.76 6.90
C ILE A 758 -28.15 22.28 7.04
N VAL A 759 -27.66 22.78 8.18
CA VAL A 759 -27.55 24.22 8.44
C VAL A 759 -26.07 24.60 8.54
N ASP A 760 -25.58 25.30 7.51
CA ASP A 760 -24.21 25.76 7.34
C ASP A 760 -24.17 27.29 7.45
N GLY A 761 -23.67 27.81 8.58
CA GLY A 761 -23.81 29.21 8.94
C GLY A 761 -25.27 29.68 8.92
N ASP A 762 -25.57 30.68 8.07
CA ASP A 762 -26.92 31.21 7.85
C ASP A 762 -27.69 30.48 6.73
N THR A 763 -27.04 29.54 6.03
CA THR A 763 -27.63 28.81 4.90
C THR A 763 -28.25 27.51 5.38
N THR A 764 -29.52 27.27 5.02
CA THR A 764 -30.15 25.96 5.18
C THR A 764 -30.19 25.24 3.84
N TRP A 765 -29.47 24.14 3.77
CA TRP A 765 -29.51 23.19 2.67
C TRP A 765 -30.49 22.07 2.97
N VAL A 766 -31.24 21.64 1.97
CA VAL A 766 -32.06 20.43 2.04
C VAL A 766 -31.64 19.51 0.90
N ALA A 767 -31.04 18.38 1.26
CA ALA A 767 -30.76 17.30 0.34
C ALA A 767 -32.02 16.43 0.19
N VAL A 768 -32.37 16.11 -1.06
CA VAL A 768 -33.51 15.25 -1.40
C VAL A 768 -33.03 14.08 -2.22
N ARG A 769 -33.30 12.86 -1.74
CA ARG A 769 -33.01 11.61 -2.43
C ARG A 769 -34.23 11.21 -3.28
N GLY A 770 -33.99 10.84 -4.53
CA GLY A 770 -35.02 10.60 -5.54
C GLY A 770 -35.68 11.88 -6.07
N ALA A 771 -36.82 11.72 -6.73
CA ALA A 771 -37.53 12.82 -7.37
C ALA A 771 -37.90 13.94 -6.38
N LEU A 772 -37.71 15.19 -6.81
CA LEU A 772 -38.03 16.39 -6.06
C LEU A 772 -39.41 16.91 -6.45
N GLN A 773 -40.30 17.09 -5.47
CA GLN A 773 -41.56 17.80 -5.62
C GLN A 773 -41.75 18.69 -4.38
N ALA A 774 -41.57 19.99 -4.53
CA ALA A 774 -41.72 20.96 -3.44
C ALA A 774 -42.14 22.35 -3.95
N GLY A 775 -43.30 22.82 -3.50
CA GLY A 775 -43.88 24.09 -3.91
C GLY A 775 -44.09 24.15 -5.43
N THR A 776 -43.30 24.98 -6.11
CA THR A 776 -43.32 25.15 -7.57
C THR A 776 -42.16 24.45 -8.28
N ILE A 777 -41.33 23.70 -7.56
CA ILE A 777 -40.21 22.94 -8.14
C ILE A 777 -40.63 21.49 -8.29
N ARG A 778 -40.39 20.94 -9.48
CA ARG A 778 -40.45 19.51 -9.77
C ARG A 778 -39.20 19.13 -10.55
N ALA A 779 -38.54 18.05 -10.15
CA ALA A 779 -37.42 17.46 -10.88
C ALA A 779 -37.43 15.95 -10.71
N ASP A 780 -37.12 15.21 -11.77
CA ASP A 780 -37.16 13.75 -11.83
C ASP A 780 -35.83 13.06 -11.48
N GLY A 781 -34.78 13.83 -11.21
CA GLY A 781 -33.43 13.32 -10.97
C GLY A 781 -33.24 12.56 -9.66
N ALA A 782 -32.06 11.97 -9.48
CA ALA A 782 -31.80 11.00 -8.40
C ALA A 782 -31.39 11.63 -7.07
N VAL A 783 -30.70 12.78 -7.06
CA VAL A 783 -30.33 13.51 -5.84
C VAL A 783 -30.33 15.01 -6.11
N HIS A 784 -30.87 15.79 -5.17
CA HIS A 784 -30.97 17.25 -5.27
C HIS A 784 -30.45 17.91 -3.99
N LEU A 785 -29.84 19.08 -4.10
CA LEU A 785 -29.44 19.91 -2.97
C LEU A 785 -30.00 21.32 -3.17
N VAL A 786 -30.89 21.76 -2.27
CA VAL A 786 -31.67 23.00 -2.46
C VAL A 786 -31.48 23.93 -1.26
N SER A 787 -31.27 25.22 -1.50
CA SER A 787 -31.30 26.29 -0.48
C SER A 787 -32.17 27.47 -0.93
N ASP A 788 -32.27 28.52 -0.11
CA ASP A 788 -32.94 29.77 -0.51
C ASP A 788 -32.03 30.60 -1.43
N GLY A 789 -32.13 30.35 -2.74
CA GLY A 789 -31.47 31.16 -3.77
C GLY A 789 -30.60 30.35 -4.74
N ARG A 790 -30.23 29.11 -4.37
CA ARG A 790 -29.42 28.21 -5.19
C ARG A 790 -29.94 26.77 -5.10
N ALA A 791 -29.77 25.99 -6.17
CA ALA A 791 -30.02 24.56 -6.13
C ALA A 791 -29.13 23.81 -7.13
N LEU A 792 -28.77 22.59 -6.77
CA LEU A 792 -28.24 21.56 -7.66
C LEU A 792 -29.31 20.47 -7.82
N LEU A 793 -29.67 20.16 -9.06
CA LEU A 793 -30.60 19.09 -9.41
C LEU A 793 -29.83 18.02 -10.20
N GLY A 794 -29.58 16.87 -9.58
CA GLY A 794 -28.67 15.85 -10.11
C GLY A 794 -29.38 14.77 -10.93
N GLY A 795 -28.92 14.57 -12.18
CA GLY A 795 -29.40 13.52 -13.06
C GLY A 795 -30.82 13.74 -13.58
N VAL A 796 -31.16 14.99 -13.90
CA VAL A 796 -32.52 15.39 -14.32
C VAL A 796 -32.72 15.28 -15.83
N THR A 797 -33.92 14.90 -16.26
CA THR A 797 -34.36 15.00 -17.66
C THR A 797 -35.61 15.87 -17.82
N ASP A 798 -36.41 16.04 -16.77
CA ASP A 798 -37.60 16.90 -16.73
C ASP A 798 -37.56 17.78 -15.48
N VAL A 799 -37.44 19.09 -15.69
CA VAL A 799 -37.42 20.08 -14.60
C VAL A 799 -38.50 21.12 -14.82
N ARG A 800 -39.26 21.42 -13.77
CA ARG A 800 -40.20 22.53 -13.74
C ARG A 800 -39.94 23.46 -12.56
N ILE A 801 -39.78 24.74 -12.83
CA ILE A 801 -39.55 25.79 -11.83
C ILE A 801 -40.59 26.90 -12.07
N GLY A 802 -41.72 26.83 -11.38
CA GLY A 802 -42.84 27.74 -11.62
C GLY A 802 -43.43 27.56 -13.03
N GLU A 803 -43.24 28.56 -13.89
CA GLU A 803 -43.66 28.53 -15.29
C GLU A 803 -42.57 27.99 -16.24
N LEU A 804 -41.31 27.94 -15.79
CA LEU A 804 -40.21 27.37 -16.56
C LEU A 804 -40.34 25.86 -16.61
N ALA A 805 -40.24 25.28 -17.81
CA ALA A 805 -40.15 23.85 -18.04
C ALA A 805 -38.94 23.57 -18.94
N LEU A 806 -38.07 22.68 -18.50
CA LEU A 806 -36.85 22.26 -19.17
C LEU A 806 -36.91 20.75 -19.39
N THR A 807 -36.52 20.31 -20.58
CA THR A 807 -36.45 18.89 -20.94
C THR A 807 -35.12 18.61 -21.62
N PHE A 808 -34.45 17.53 -21.24
CA PHE A 808 -33.16 17.12 -21.78
C PHE A 808 -33.27 15.70 -22.36
N ASP A 809 -32.59 15.45 -23.49
CA ASP A 809 -32.59 14.14 -24.14
C ASP A 809 -31.82 13.08 -23.32
N GLU A 810 -30.82 13.53 -22.56
CA GLU A 810 -30.02 12.73 -21.65
C GLU A 810 -29.99 13.38 -20.25
N PRO A 811 -29.77 12.61 -19.17
CA PRO A 811 -29.70 13.16 -17.82
C PRO A 811 -28.55 14.17 -17.67
N VAL A 812 -28.84 15.32 -17.06
CA VAL A 812 -27.87 16.40 -16.82
C VAL A 812 -27.75 16.74 -15.34
N LEU A 813 -26.64 17.40 -14.96
CA LEU A 813 -26.58 18.16 -13.70
C LEU A 813 -27.09 19.57 -13.98
N LEU A 814 -28.16 19.98 -13.32
CA LEU A 814 -28.71 21.33 -13.49
C LEU A 814 -28.44 22.17 -12.24
N THR A 815 -27.70 23.25 -12.40
CA THR A 815 -27.53 24.28 -11.38
C THR A 815 -28.55 25.39 -11.61
N LEU A 816 -29.07 25.94 -10.52
CA LEU A 816 -30.13 26.95 -10.53
C LEU A 816 -29.78 28.07 -9.55
N THR A 817 -29.86 29.31 -10.02
CA THR A 817 -29.82 30.52 -9.19
C THR A 817 -31.15 31.27 -9.27
N GLU A 818 -31.24 32.45 -8.65
CA GLU A 818 -32.41 33.32 -8.78
C GLU A 818 -32.69 33.71 -10.24
N ASP A 819 -31.63 33.94 -11.01
CA ASP A 819 -31.69 34.57 -12.32
C ASP A 819 -31.44 33.58 -13.47
N THR A 820 -30.62 32.56 -13.27
CA THR A 820 -30.15 31.65 -14.32
C THR A 820 -30.26 30.18 -13.94
N TRP A 821 -30.30 29.34 -14.97
CA TRP A 821 -30.06 27.90 -14.87
C TRP A 821 -28.96 27.52 -15.85
N THR A 822 -28.17 26.51 -15.51
CA THR A 822 -27.12 25.94 -16.36
C THR A 822 -27.19 24.42 -16.29
N ALA A 823 -27.13 23.76 -17.44
CA ALA A 823 -27.10 22.31 -17.58
C ALA A 823 -25.69 21.84 -17.93
N TRP A 824 -25.18 20.87 -17.18
CA TRP A 824 -23.81 20.38 -17.28
C TRP A 824 -23.77 18.87 -17.55
N PRO A 825 -22.74 18.37 -18.25
CA PRO A 825 -22.50 16.93 -18.36
C PRO A 825 -22.25 16.30 -16.99
N LEU A 826 -22.75 15.08 -16.78
CA LEU A 826 -22.60 14.34 -15.53
C LEU A 826 -21.14 13.99 -15.18
N LEU A 827 -20.32 13.76 -16.21
CA LEU A 827 -18.92 13.35 -16.10
C LEU A 827 -17.96 14.47 -16.50
N ARG A 828 -18.33 15.73 -16.24
CA ARG A 828 -17.55 16.93 -16.58
C ARG A 828 -16.10 16.85 -16.09
N ASP A 829 -15.89 16.33 -14.88
CA ASP A 829 -14.59 16.32 -14.20
C ASP A 829 -14.01 14.91 -14.05
N ARG A 830 -14.47 13.98 -14.90
CA ARG A 830 -13.69 12.78 -15.20
C ARG A 830 -12.63 13.14 -16.23
N ALA A 831 -11.36 13.01 -15.84
CA ALA A 831 -10.21 13.30 -16.69
C ALA A 831 -10.30 12.50 -17.99
N ALA A 832 -10.22 13.23 -19.10
CA ALA A 832 -10.03 12.71 -20.44
C ALA A 832 -8.85 13.45 -21.06
N TYR A 833 -8.12 12.77 -21.95
CA TYR A 833 -6.93 13.32 -22.59
C TYR A 833 -7.10 13.32 -24.10
N ASP A 834 -6.59 14.36 -24.78
CA ASP A 834 -6.43 14.35 -26.23
C ASP A 834 -5.22 13.49 -26.67
N GLU A 835 -4.95 13.45 -27.97
CA GLU A 835 -3.82 12.69 -28.55
C GLU A 835 -2.43 13.13 -28.04
N ASN A 836 -2.33 14.34 -27.48
CA ASN A 836 -1.10 14.91 -26.94
C ASN A 836 -1.01 14.77 -25.41
N GLY A 837 -2.00 14.17 -24.76
CA GLY A 837 -2.07 14.08 -23.30
C GLY A 837 -2.62 15.34 -22.62
N THR A 838 -3.24 16.27 -23.36
CA THR A 838 -3.86 17.48 -22.79
C THR A 838 -5.21 17.13 -22.18
N ILE A 839 -5.51 17.63 -20.97
CA ILE A 839 -6.81 17.42 -20.32
C ILE A 839 -7.94 18.09 -21.12
N ILE A 840 -9.00 17.33 -21.38
CA ILE A 840 -10.25 17.80 -21.98
C ILE A 840 -11.28 18.00 -20.88
N ARG A 841 -11.85 19.20 -20.78
CA ARG A 841 -12.99 19.51 -19.90
C ARG A 841 -14.18 19.97 -20.76
N PRO A 842 -15.31 19.26 -20.74
CA PRO A 842 -16.50 19.65 -21.51
C PRO A 842 -17.03 21.04 -21.15
N ASP A 843 -17.74 21.72 -22.05
CA ASP A 843 -18.48 22.96 -21.78
C ASP A 843 -19.90 22.68 -21.21
N PRO A 844 -20.62 23.68 -20.67
CA PRO A 844 -22.04 23.52 -20.35
C PRO A 844 -22.85 23.08 -21.59
N ILE A 845 -23.84 22.21 -21.38
CA ILE A 845 -24.73 21.69 -22.43
C ILE A 845 -25.71 22.78 -22.89
N ASP A 846 -26.32 23.50 -21.94
CA ASP A 846 -27.26 24.59 -22.20
C ASP A 846 -27.35 25.52 -20.98
N GLN A 847 -27.84 26.74 -21.18
CA GLN A 847 -28.04 27.72 -20.11
C GLN A 847 -29.10 28.76 -20.49
N GLY A 848 -29.79 29.31 -19.48
CA GLY A 848 -30.83 30.31 -19.73
C GLY A 848 -31.35 31.01 -18.48
N PRO A 849 -32.32 31.93 -18.65
CA PRO A 849 -32.92 32.63 -17.51
C PRO A 849 -33.90 31.71 -16.74
N ALA A 850 -33.80 31.70 -15.41
CA ALA A 850 -34.64 30.91 -14.52
C ALA A 850 -35.87 31.64 -13.97
N ARG A 851 -35.70 32.90 -13.55
CA ARG A 851 -36.72 33.70 -12.83
C ARG A 851 -37.28 32.98 -11.59
N TRP A 852 -36.42 32.41 -10.76
CA TRP A 852 -36.81 31.69 -9.55
C TRP A 852 -37.15 32.68 -8.41
N THR A 853 -38.34 33.28 -8.50
CA THR A 853 -38.79 34.36 -7.60
C THR A 853 -38.75 33.99 -6.11
N ALA A 854 -38.60 34.99 -5.23
CA ALA A 854 -38.67 34.78 -3.78
C ALA A 854 -39.97 34.09 -3.29
N GLY A 855 -41.08 34.21 -4.05
CA GLY A 855 -42.30 33.47 -3.76
C GLY A 855 -42.15 31.95 -4.00
N HIS A 856 -41.52 31.58 -5.12
CA HIS A 856 -41.21 30.19 -5.45
C HIS A 856 -40.26 29.57 -4.40
N ARG A 857 -39.18 30.28 -4.06
CA ARG A 857 -38.18 29.82 -3.09
C ARG A 857 -38.77 29.59 -1.71
N ARG A 858 -39.51 30.56 -1.18
CA ARG A 858 -40.19 30.41 0.12
C ARG A 858 -41.18 29.26 0.13
N ALA A 859 -41.93 29.05 -0.96
CA ALA A 859 -42.87 27.92 -1.04
C ALA A 859 -42.14 26.57 -1.03
N ALA A 860 -41.07 26.43 -1.82
CA ALA A 860 -40.27 25.21 -1.85
C ALA A 860 -39.60 24.93 -0.49
N MET A 861 -38.89 25.92 0.07
CA MET A 861 -38.21 25.76 1.37
C MET A 861 -39.19 25.50 2.51
N HIS A 862 -40.38 26.12 2.50
CA HIS A 862 -41.42 25.83 3.48
C HIS A 862 -41.89 24.36 3.43
N GLU A 863 -41.92 23.73 2.25
CA GLU A 863 -42.29 22.32 2.13
C GLU A 863 -41.13 21.38 2.47
N LEU A 864 -39.93 21.69 1.99
CA LEU A 864 -38.73 20.88 2.20
C LEU A 864 -38.29 20.77 3.66
N THR A 865 -38.50 21.84 4.44
CA THR A 865 -38.15 21.88 5.87
C THR A 865 -39.24 21.33 6.78
N ARG A 866 -40.43 20.96 6.27
CA ARG A 866 -41.48 20.34 7.08
C ARG A 866 -41.07 18.93 7.50
N ARG A 867 -41.06 18.71 8.82
CA ARG A 867 -40.90 17.39 9.42
C ARG A 867 -42.11 16.52 9.14
N SER A 868 -41.84 15.30 8.68
CA SER A 868 -42.79 14.18 8.69
C SER A 868 -42.47 13.28 9.89
N SER A 869 -43.37 12.36 10.25
CA SER A 869 -43.09 11.40 11.34
C SER A 869 -41.92 10.49 10.93
N VAL A 870 -40.73 10.79 11.42
CA VAL A 870 -39.58 9.88 11.35
C VAL A 870 -39.68 8.95 12.56
N PRO A 871 -39.64 7.62 12.37
CA PRO A 871 -39.61 6.67 13.49
C PRO A 871 -38.46 7.03 14.43
N ALA A 872 -38.73 7.06 15.74
CA ALA A 872 -37.67 7.14 16.72
C ALA A 872 -36.84 5.84 16.67
N PRO A 873 -35.52 5.89 16.88
CA PRO A 873 -34.73 4.68 17.01
C PRO A 873 -35.32 3.78 18.09
N ALA A 874 -35.35 2.48 17.83
CA ALA A 874 -35.83 1.52 18.82
C ALA A 874 -34.96 1.61 20.08
N PRO A 875 -35.55 1.61 21.29
CA PRO A 875 -34.78 1.63 22.52
C PRO A 875 -33.92 0.36 22.60
N THR A 876 -32.65 0.53 22.96
CA THR A 876 -31.74 -0.58 23.27
C THR A 876 -32.35 -1.42 24.41
N PRO A 877 -32.37 -2.76 24.31
CA PRO A 877 -32.79 -3.63 25.42
C PRO A 877 -32.02 -3.26 26.70
N GLN A 878 -32.72 -3.21 27.83
CA GLN A 878 -32.06 -2.90 29.10
C GLN A 878 -31.18 -4.05 29.58
N PRO A 879 -30.05 -3.76 30.26
CA PRO A 879 -29.17 -4.77 30.82
C PRO A 879 -29.91 -5.74 31.75
N GLY A 880 -29.60 -7.01 31.61
CA GLY A 880 -30.04 -8.06 32.53
C GLY A 880 -28.94 -9.09 32.67
N THR A 881 -28.40 -9.21 33.88
CA THR A 881 -27.44 -10.25 34.27
C THR A 881 -28.09 -11.27 35.20
N ALA A 882 -29.41 -11.44 35.11
CA ALA A 882 -30.15 -12.32 36.01
C ALA A 882 -29.55 -13.74 35.98
N GLY A 883 -29.20 -14.26 37.16
CA GLY A 883 -28.50 -15.54 37.33
C GLY A 883 -26.98 -15.44 37.37
N TRP A 884 -26.38 -14.32 36.94
CA TRP A 884 -24.93 -14.10 37.07
C TRP A 884 -24.59 -13.36 38.36
N VAL A 885 -23.61 -13.87 39.09
CA VAL A 885 -23.09 -13.24 40.30
C VAL A 885 -21.65 -12.81 40.08
N LYS A 886 -21.37 -11.56 40.44
CA LYS A 886 -20.00 -11.04 40.51
C LYS A 886 -19.21 -11.84 41.54
N LEU A 887 -18.25 -12.60 41.04
CA LEU A 887 -17.38 -13.49 41.80
C LEU A 887 -16.14 -12.73 42.31
N ALA A 888 -15.52 -11.94 41.43
CA ALA A 888 -14.29 -11.21 41.72
C ALA A 888 -14.16 -9.93 40.89
N ALA A 889 -13.13 -9.12 41.20
CA ALA A 889 -12.71 -8.01 40.35
C ALA A 889 -11.22 -7.71 40.52
N ALA A 890 -10.53 -7.46 39.41
CA ALA A 890 -9.19 -6.87 39.37
C ALA A 890 -9.27 -5.44 38.84
N THR A 891 -8.24 -4.64 39.14
CA THR A 891 -8.15 -3.24 38.67
C THR A 891 -7.31 -3.18 37.40
N GLY A 892 -7.88 -2.67 36.31
CA GLY A 892 -7.18 -2.46 35.04
C GLY A 892 -8.07 -2.81 33.85
N GLU A 893 -7.53 -2.59 32.66
CA GLU A 893 -8.15 -3.03 31.40
C GLU A 893 -7.61 -4.41 31.03
N VAL A 894 -8.48 -5.41 30.93
CA VAL A 894 -8.13 -6.79 30.60
C VAL A 894 -7.85 -6.91 29.11
N CYS A 895 -6.70 -7.47 28.75
CA CYS A 895 -6.31 -7.74 27.36
C CYS A 895 -6.01 -9.22 27.06
N ALA A 896 -5.91 -10.07 28.09
CA ALA A 896 -5.75 -11.52 27.94
C ALA A 896 -6.38 -12.27 29.12
N THR A 897 -6.88 -13.48 28.87
CA THR A 897 -7.46 -14.34 29.91
C THR A 897 -7.03 -15.79 29.70
N ALA A 898 -6.95 -16.54 30.80
CA ALA A 898 -6.82 -17.99 30.77
C ALA A 898 -7.68 -18.58 31.90
N SER A 899 -8.08 -19.84 31.77
CA SER A 899 -8.83 -20.53 32.82
C SER A 899 -8.48 -22.01 32.88
N THR A 900 -8.57 -22.56 34.08
CA THR A 900 -8.49 -23.99 34.39
C THR A 900 -9.71 -24.37 35.25
N ASP A 901 -9.83 -25.64 35.62
CA ASP A 901 -10.87 -26.09 36.57
C ASP A 901 -10.76 -25.39 37.94
N SER A 902 -9.57 -24.90 38.31
CA SER A 902 -9.28 -24.33 39.63
C SER A 902 -9.05 -22.82 39.63
N LEU A 903 -8.60 -22.23 38.52
CA LEU A 903 -8.18 -20.83 38.44
C LEU A 903 -8.81 -20.09 37.25
N THR A 904 -9.14 -18.81 37.46
CA THR A 904 -9.32 -17.83 36.38
C THR A 904 -8.22 -16.80 36.45
N ILE A 905 -7.48 -16.64 35.37
CA ILE A 905 -6.32 -15.76 35.28
C ILE A 905 -6.65 -14.61 34.32
N VAL A 906 -6.45 -13.39 34.78
CA VAL A 906 -6.69 -12.17 34.00
C VAL A 906 -5.40 -11.37 33.85
N GLY A 907 -5.09 -10.97 32.62
CA GLY A 907 -3.94 -10.16 32.25
C GLY A 907 -4.36 -8.77 31.78
N MET A 908 -3.67 -7.74 32.28
CA MET A 908 -3.97 -6.34 32.03
C MET A 908 -3.06 -5.70 30.98
N THR A 909 -3.53 -4.62 30.36
CA THR A 909 -2.74 -3.77 29.47
C THR A 909 -1.52 -3.13 30.16
N THR A 910 -1.53 -3.06 31.49
CA THR A 910 -0.42 -2.56 32.32
C THR A 910 0.65 -3.60 32.64
N GLY A 911 0.41 -4.88 32.36
CA GLY A 911 1.28 -5.99 32.76
C GLY A 911 0.92 -6.65 34.09
N ALA A 912 -0.10 -6.17 34.79
CA ALA A 912 -0.63 -6.87 35.97
C ALA A 912 -1.34 -8.18 35.57
N VAL A 913 -1.07 -9.25 36.31
CA VAL A 913 -1.69 -10.58 36.17
C VAL A 913 -2.31 -10.95 37.51
N THR A 914 -3.59 -11.30 37.53
CA THR A 914 -4.30 -11.72 38.75
C THR A 914 -4.95 -13.08 38.52
N ALA A 915 -4.75 -14.02 39.44
CA ALA A 915 -5.44 -15.30 39.44
C ALA A 915 -6.46 -15.37 40.57
N PHE A 916 -7.65 -15.85 40.25
CA PHE A 916 -8.75 -16.08 41.17
C PHE A 916 -9.02 -17.56 41.31
N ASP A 917 -9.21 -18.02 42.54
CA ASP A 917 -9.65 -19.39 42.82
C ASP A 917 -11.11 -19.63 42.37
N ALA A 918 -11.62 -20.84 42.60
CA ALA A 918 -12.99 -21.19 42.27
C ALA A 918 -14.06 -20.41 43.06
N ALA A 919 -13.70 -19.81 44.19
CA ALA A 919 -14.58 -19.00 45.02
C ALA A 919 -14.46 -17.49 44.74
N GLY A 920 -13.58 -17.08 43.81
CA GLY A 920 -13.36 -15.67 43.49
C GLY A 920 -12.35 -14.95 44.37
N ALA A 921 -11.69 -15.64 45.29
CA ALA A 921 -10.62 -15.04 46.06
C ALA A 921 -9.38 -14.92 45.19
N ILE A 922 -8.65 -13.80 45.32
CA ILE A 922 -7.34 -13.66 44.70
C ILE A 922 -6.43 -14.72 45.33
N ASP A 923 -5.97 -15.66 44.51
CA ASP A 923 -4.99 -16.66 44.91
C ASP A 923 -3.59 -16.05 44.87
N TRP A 924 -3.26 -15.40 43.74
CA TRP A 924 -2.01 -14.66 43.57
C TRP A 924 -2.12 -13.51 42.57
N GLN A 925 -1.17 -12.58 42.65
CA GLN A 925 -1.05 -11.44 41.74
C GLN A 925 0.43 -11.17 41.45
N VAL A 926 0.77 -10.96 40.18
CA VAL A 926 2.13 -10.72 39.69
C VAL A 926 2.10 -9.56 38.69
N ASP A 927 3.21 -8.84 38.57
CA ASP A 927 3.43 -7.86 37.50
C ASP A 927 4.51 -8.38 36.54
N VAL A 928 4.18 -8.43 35.25
CA VAL A 928 5.10 -8.81 34.17
C VAL A 928 5.68 -7.60 33.42
N GLY A 929 5.26 -6.38 33.77
CA GLY A 929 5.90 -5.12 33.39
C GLY A 929 5.45 -4.49 32.07
N SER A 930 4.69 -5.20 31.24
CA SER A 930 4.27 -4.74 29.91
C SER A 930 2.93 -5.33 29.49
N ARG A 931 2.28 -4.71 28.49
CA ARG A 931 1.00 -5.19 27.92
C ARG A 931 1.09 -6.67 27.59
N ILE A 932 0.11 -7.42 28.04
CA ILE A 932 0.05 -8.86 27.82
C ILE A 932 -0.65 -9.14 26.49
N ASN A 933 0.02 -9.90 25.63
CA ASN A 933 -0.53 -10.33 24.34
C ASN A 933 -1.24 -11.68 24.44
N GLU A 934 -0.74 -12.59 25.28
CA GLU A 934 -1.38 -13.89 25.52
C GLU A 934 -1.06 -14.41 26.92
N ILE A 935 -2.02 -15.11 27.52
CA ILE A 935 -1.84 -15.97 28.68
C ILE A 935 -2.37 -17.36 28.32
N THR A 936 -1.61 -18.40 28.61
CA THR A 936 -2.10 -19.78 28.56
C THR A 936 -1.84 -20.48 29.89
N ALA A 937 -2.72 -21.42 30.23
CA ALA A 937 -2.60 -22.28 31.39
C ALA A 937 -2.57 -23.74 30.89
N GLN A 938 -1.42 -24.40 31.02
CA GLN A 938 -1.17 -25.74 30.48
C GLN A 938 -0.50 -26.62 31.55
N SER A 939 -0.56 -27.94 31.41
CA SER A 939 -0.04 -28.86 32.41
C SER A 939 1.12 -29.72 31.89
N ILE A 940 2.11 -29.94 32.76
CA ILE A 940 3.20 -30.90 32.58
C ILE A 940 3.16 -31.83 33.80
N ASP A 941 2.95 -33.12 33.61
CA ASP A 941 2.84 -34.10 34.70
C ASP A 941 1.90 -33.66 35.84
N ASP A 942 0.70 -33.19 35.47
CA ASP A 942 -0.32 -32.62 36.37
C ASP A 942 0.08 -31.33 37.13
N GLU A 943 1.28 -30.78 36.86
CA GLU A 943 1.71 -29.49 37.38
C GLU A 943 1.27 -28.35 36.45
N LEU A 944 0.70 -27.28 37.02
CA LEU A 944 0.23 -26.13 36.24
C LEU A 944 1.39 -25.19 35.87
N TRP A 945 1.40 -24.80 34.60
CA TRP A 945 2.28 -23.81 33.99
C TRP A 945 1.45 -22.69 33.38
N VAL A 946 1.68 -21.48 33.85
CA VAL A 946 1.08 -20.26 33.28
C VAL A 946 2.13 -19.59 32.42
N LEU A 947 1.92 -19.59 31.10
CA LEU A 947 2.84 -19.01 30.12
C LEU A 947 2.27 -17.71 29.59
N ILE A 948 3.09 -16.67 29.57
CA ILE A 948 2.67 -15.29 29.27
C ILE A 948 3.60 -14.69 28.22
N CYS A 949 3.02 -14.08 27.19
CA CYS A 949 3.74 -13.28 26.20
C CYS A 949 3.39 -11.80 26.32
N THR A 950 4.37 -10.93 26.16
CA THR A 950 4.19 -9.47 26.28
C THR A 950 4.63 -8.69 25.04
N GLU A 951 4.11 -7.47 24.93
CA GLU A 951 4.41 -6.51 23.86
C GLU A 951 5.91 -6.11 23.81
N ASP A 952 6.62 -6.17 24.94
CA ASP A 952 8.06 -5.87 25.03
C ASP A 952 8.96 -7.11 24.86
N PHE A 953 8.44 -8.15 24.19
CA PHE A 953 9.16 -9.39 23.85
C PHE A 953 9.56 -10.26 25.05
N GLN A 954 8.87 -10.15 26.19
CA GLN A 954 9.06 -11.10 27.31
C GLN A 954 8.23 -12.36 27.13
N VAL A 955 8.80 -13.47 27.58
CA VAL A 955 8.13 -14.73 27.86
C VAL A 955 8.29 -15.01 29.34
N VAL A 956 7.19 -15.07 30.07
CA VAL A 956 7.16 -15.33 31.51
C VAL A 956 6.47 -16.67 31.75
N ALA A 957 7.10 -17.53 32.54
CA ALA A 957 6.49 -18.78 33.00
C ALA A 957 6.32 -18.73 34.52
N LEU A 958 5.09 -18.95 34.99
CA LEU A 958 4.75 -19.05 36.41
C LEU A 958 4.29 -20.48 36.75
N ASP A 959 4.48 -20.88 38.00
CA ASP A 959 3.81 -22.06 38.55
C ASP A 959 2.35 -21.77 38.91
N GLY A 960 1.62 -22.79 39.35
CA GLY A 960 0.21 -22.65 39.77
C GLY A 960 -0.01 -21.73 40.97
N ALA A 961 1.04 -21.39 41.73
CA ALA A 961 0.99 -20.46 42.86
C ALA A 961 1.46 -19.04 42.47
N GLY A 962 1.71 -18.78 41.18
CA GLY A 962 2.15 -17.49 40.67
C GLY A 962 3.63 -17.19 40.93
N ALA A 963 4.44 -18.18 41.31
CA ALA A 963 5.88 -17.97 41.46
C ALA A 963 6.59 -18.08 40.10
N ASP A 964 7.56 -17.20 39.87
CA ASP A 964 8.38 -17.22 38.66
C ASP A 964 9.14 -18.54 38.53
N ARG A 965 8.95 -19.23 37.40
CA ARG A 965 9.85 -20.29 36.94
C ARG A 965 11.00 -19.70 36.15
N PHE A 966 10.69 -18.83 35.19
CA PHE A 966 11.66 -18.02 34.45
C PHE A 966 11.02 -16.79 33.82
N ARG A 967 11.87 -15.85 33.41
CA ARG A 967 11.54 -14.71 32.53
C ARG A 967 12.63 -14.58 31.47
N THR A 968 12.25 -14.63 30.21
CA THR A 968 13.19 -14.56 29.07
C THR A 968 12.77 -13.48 28.09
N THR A 969 13.69 -12.59 27.73
CA THR A 969 13.52 -11.67 26.61
C THR A 969 13.87 -12.37 25.31
N LEU A 970 12.95 -12.41 24.36
CA LEU A 970 13.26 -12.88 23.01
C LEU A 970 14.14 -11.87 22.26
N PRO A 971 15.03 -12.32 21.36
CA PRO A 971 15.80 -11.45 20.49
C PRO A 971 14.89 -10.47 19.71
N ASN A 972 15.14 -9.17 19.83
CA ASN A 972 14.29 -8.11 19.27
C ASN A 972 15.09 -7.01 18.53
N ASP A 973 16.22 -7.35 17.93
CA ASP A 973 17.02 -6.44 17.11
C ASP A 973 16.32 -6.10 15.78
N ALA A 974 16.89 -5.17 15.00
CA ALA A 974 16.30 -4.69 13.75
C ALA A 974 16.00 -5.80 12.72
N ALA A 975 16.76 -6.91 12.70
CA ALA A 975 16.49 -8.03 11.78
C ALA A 975 15.30 -8.91 12.23
N ARG A 976 14.84 -8.75 13.47
CA ARG A 976 13.74 -9.50 14.07
C ARG A 976 12.47 -8.67 14.28
N ARG A 977 12.49 -7.41 13.86
CA ARG A 977 11.34 -6.51 13.85
C ARG A 977 10.82 -6.32 12.44
N GLU A 978 9.54 -6.01 12.35
CA GLU A 978 8.87 -5.65 11.11
C GLU A 978 7.89 -4.52 11.38
N ARG A 979 7.79 -3.63 10.40
CA ARG A 979 6.97 -2.42 10.46
C ARG A 979 5.54 -2.68 10.00
N LYS A 980 5.35 -3.73 9.19
CA LYS A 980 4.06 -4.16 8.61
C LYS A 980 3.29 -5.11 9.53
N GLY A 981 2.00 -5.24 9.28
CA GLY A 981 1.07 -6.11 10.03
C GLY A 981 0.63 -5.53 11.37
N ASN A 982 -0.06 -6.32 12.18
CA ASN A 982 -0.86 -5.82 13.29
C ASN A 982 -0.43 -6.34 14.65
N ARG A 983 0.57 -7.23 14.72
CA ARG A 983 1.07 -7.78 15.98
C ARG A 983 2.23 -6.98 16.57
N THR A 984 2.40 -7.01 17.89
CA THR A 984 3.52 -6.37 18.62
C THR A 984 4.17 -7.40 19.55
N GLY A 985 5.48 -7.29 19.78
CA GLY A 985 6.20 -8.14 20.76
C GLY A 985 6.21 -9.65 20.51
N ALA A 986 6.20 -10.40 21.63
CA ALA A 986 5.94 -11.83 21.65
C ALA A 986 4.41 -12.03 21.57
N THR A 987 3.95 -12.91 20.69
CA THR A 987 2.55 -12.91 20.24
C THR A 987 1.73 -14.07 20.79
N ASN A 988 2.29 -15.27 20.79
CA ASN A 988 1.62 -16.47 21.27
C ASN A 988 2.60 -17.52 21.79
N VAL A 989 2.16 -18.38 22.71
CA VAL A 989 2.97 -19.39 23.41
C VAL A 989 2.23 -20.72 23.64
N ARG A 990 2.85 -21.86 23.31
CA ARG A 990 2.28 -23.21 23.50
C ARG A 990 3.33 -24.20 24.00
N LEU A 991 2.91 -25.23 24.74
CA LEU A 991 3.74 -26.42 24.96
C LEU A 991 3.64 -27.35 23.75
N ALA A 992 4.76 -27.99 23.40
CA ALA A 992 4.81 -28.97 22.33
C ALA A 992 5.73 -30.15 22.70
N TRP A 993 5.27 -31.38 22.46
CA TRP A 993 6.06 -32.60 22.62
C TRP A 993 6.74 -32.99 21.30
N THR A 994 7.60 -32.10 20.79
CA THR A 994 8.31 -32.27 19.50
C THR A 994 9.27 -33.48 19.49
N ASN A 995 9.69 -33.94 20.68
CA ASN A 995 10.51 -35.13 20.87
C ASN A 995 9.70 -36.36 21.34
N GLY A 996 8.37 -36.26 21.38
CA GLY A 996 7.46 -37.30 21.85
C GLY A 996 7.10 -37.16 23.33
N ARG A 997 6.03 -37.84 23.76
CA ARG A 997 5.44 -37.74 25.10
C ARG A 997 6.33 -38.27 26.24
N ASP A 998 7.34 -39.07 25.92
CA ASP A 998 8.31 -39.63 26.88
C ASP A 998 9.48 -38.67 27.19
N ALA A 999 9.51 -37.48 26.58
CA ALA A 999 10.52 -36.44 26.79
C ALA A 999 9.87 -35.17 27.34
N ASP A 1000 10.68 -34.30 27.94
CA ASP A 1000 10.24 -32.98 28.37
C ASP A 1000 9.68 -32.19 27.17
N PRO A 1001 8.53 -31.51 27.31
CA PRO A 1001 8.02 -30.65 26.27
C PRO A 1001 8.92 -29.41 26.10
N VAL A 1002 8.79 -28.77 24.95
CA VAL A 1002 9.38 -27.46 24.66
C VAL A 1002 8.30 -26.38 24.68
N ILE A 1003 8.73 -25.13 24.89
CA ILE A 1003 7.87 -23.96 24.86
C ILE A 1003 8.07 -23.27 23.51
N MET A 1004 7.04 -23.30 22.67
CA MET A 1004 7.05 -22.69 21.35
C MET A 1004 6.45 -21.29 21.40
N VAL A 1005 7.15 -20.29 20.86
CA VAL A 1005 6.75 -18.88 20.93
C VAL A 1005 6.78 -18.23 19.56
N GLY A 1006 5.71 -17.54 19.16
CA GLY A 1006 5.66 -16.71 17.95
C GLY A 1006 5.95 -15.24 18.23
N SER A 1007 6.40 -14.48 17.23
CA SER A 1007 6.64 -13.02 17.34
C SER A 1007 5.90 -12.17 16.32
N MET A 1008 5.91 -10.86 16.58
CA MET A 1008 5.29 -9.83 15.74
C MET A 1008 5.79 -9.73 14.30
N PHE A 1009 6.94 -10.35 13.98
CA PHE A 1009 7.46 -10.36 12.63
C PHE A 1009 7.12 -11.64 11.91
N ARG A 1010 7.87 -12.73 12.10
CA ARG A 1010 7.61 -14.06 11.50
C ARG A 1010 8.53 -15.10 12.13
N TRP A 1011 9.09 -14.79 13.29
CA TRP A 1011 10.01 -15.67 13.98
C TRP A 1011 9.23 -16.58 14.90
N ILE A 1012 9.66 -17.84 14.92
CA ILE A 1012 9.25 -18.82 15.91
C ILE A 1012 10.47 -19.21 16.73
N TYR A 1013 10.27 -19.40 18.02
CA TYR A 1013 11.30 -19.72 19.00
C TYR A 1013 10.92 -20.99 19.74
N GLU A 1014 11.90 -21.84 20.00
CA GLU A 1014 11.80 -22.99 20.89
C GLU A 1014 12.61 -22.68 22.15
N LEU A 1015 11.96 -22.68 23.31
CA LEU A 1015 12.59 -22.55 24.62
C LEU A 1015 12.49 -23.88 25.37
N ASP A 1016 13.49 -24.19 26.19
CA ASP A 1016 13.37 -25.25 27.18
C ASP A 1016 12.58 -24.80 28.42
N LEU A 1017 12.34 -25.71 29.36
CA LEU A 1017 11.60 -25.43 30.60
C LEU A 1017 12.33 -24.47 31.57
N THR A 1018 13.59 -24.10 31.28
CA THR A 1018 14.33 -23.05 32.00
C THR A 1018 14.22 -21.68 31.33
N GLY A 1019 13.56 -21.61 30.16
CA GLY A 1019 13.46 -20.42 29.34
C GLY A 1019 14.66 -20.17 28.45
N ALA A 1020 15.58 -21.12 28.31
CA ALA A 1020 16.74 -20.98 27.43
C ALA A 1020 16.35 -21.35 25.99
N GLN A 1021 16.64 -20.45 25.05
CA GLN A 1021 16.39 -20.66 23.63
C GLN A 1021 17.24 -21.82 23.08
N GLN A 1022 16.56 -22.82 22.52
CA GLN A 1022 17.17 -23.99 21.87
C GLN A 1022 17.22 -23.81 20.35
N TRP A 1023 16.21 -23.18 19.78
CA TRP A 1023 16.07 -23.01 18.34
C TRP A 1023 15.25 -21.77 17.99
N GLU A 1024 15.51 -21.21 16.82
CA GLU A 1024 14.68 -20.20 16.17
C GLU A 1024 14.73 -20.41 14.65
N ASP A 1025 13.66 -20.07 13.95
CA ASP A 1025 13.63 -20.02 12.48
C ASP A 1025 12.57 -19.02 12.00
N LEU A 1026 12.63 -18.73 10.70
CA LEU A 1026 11.88 -17.68 10.04
C LEU A 1026 10.74 -18.29 9.20
N CYS A 1027 9.51 -17.94 9.55
CA CYS A 1027 8.33 -18.26 8.76
C CYS A 1027 8.23 -17.40 7.48
N TYR A 1028 7.32 -17.77 6.57
CA TYR A 1028 7.22 -17.12 5.27
C TYR A 1028 6.16 -15.99 5.27
N PHE A 1029 6.64 -14.77 5.48
CA PHE A 1029 5.96 -13.46 5.51
C PHE A 1029 5.03 -13.15 6.70
N TYR A 1030 5.34 -12.04 7.37
CA TYR A 1030 4.63 -11.31 8.45
C TYR A 1030 4.04 -12.12 9.63
N GLY A 1031 3.42 -11.41 10.59
CA GLY A 1031 3.34 -11.78 12.02
C GLY A 1031 2.76 -13.16 12.32
N VAL A 1032 3.16 -13.75 13.45
CA VAL A 1032 2.54 -14.99 13.94
C VAL A 1032 1.27 -14.66 14.73
N ASP A 1033 0.10 -14.97 14.16
CA ASP A 1033 -1.21 -14.69 14.79
C ASP A 1033 -1.64 -15.81 15.73
N GLY A 1034 -1.25 -17.04 15.42
CA GLY A 1034 -1.57 -18.19 16.25
C GLY A 1034 -0.75 -19.42 15.90
N GLN A 1035 -0.77 -20.39 16.79
CA GLN A 1035 -0.10 -21.67 16.60
C GLN A 1035 -0.86 -22.79 17.31
N ALA A 1036 -0.79 -23.99 16.74
CA ALA A 1036 -1.30 -25.22 17.34
C ALA A 1036 -0.28 -26.35 17.14
N TRP A 1037 -0.18 -27.23 18.14
CA TRP A 1037 0.81 -28.31 18.17
C TRP A 1037 0.13 -29.64 18.52
N GLY A 1038 0.43 -30.69 17.75
CA GLY A 1038 -0.12 -32.03 17.99
C GLY A 1038 0.41 -33.05 16.99
N ASP A 1039 0.11 -34.33 17.20
CA ASP A 1039 0.58 -35.44 16.36
C ASP A 1039 -0.18 -35.47 15.02
N LEU A 1040 0.31 -34.71 14.04
CA LEU A 1040 -0.39 -34.47 12.78
C LEU A 1040 -0.13 -35.58 11.75
N ASP A 1041 1.02 -36.28 11.84
CA ASP A 1041 1.32 -37.44 10.98
C ASP A 1041 1.26 -38.82 11.65
N GLY A 1042 0.93 -38.88 12.94
CA GLY A 1042 0.68 -40.11 13.67
C GLY A 1042 1.95 -40.83 14.11
N ASP A 1043 3.08 -40.12 14.21
CA ASP A 1043 4.36 -40.67 14.64
C ASP A 1043 4.60 -40.57 16.16
N GLY A 1044 3.65 -39.98 16.89
CA GLY A 1044 3.68 -39.80 18.34
C GLY A 1044 4.43 -38.55 18.81
N LYS A 1045 4.82 -37.65 17.90
CA LYS A 1045 5.46 -36.37 18.18
C LYS A 1045 4.60 -35.23 17.69
N ASP A 1046 4.69 -34.08 18.35
CA ASP A 1046 3.91 -32.93 17.95
C ASP A 1046 4.57 -32.19 16.75
N GLU A 1047 3.77 -31.92 15.72
CA GLU A 1047 4.06 -30.95 14.66
C GLU A 1047 3.31 -29.63 14.89
N GLY A 1048 3.93 -28.54 14.45
CA GLY A 1048 3.37 -27.20 14.56
C GLY A 1048 2.60 -26.80 13.31
N ALA A 1049 1.44 -26.19 13.50
CA ALA A 1049 0.68 -25.48 12.48
C ALA A 1049 0.61 -24.00 12.89
N ILE A 1050 1.07 -23.11 12.00
CA ILE A 1050 1.30 -21.70 12.29
C ILE A 1050 0.38 -20.85 11.41
N ALA A 1051 -0.37 -19.94 12.03
CA ALA A 1051 -1.18 -18.91 11.38
C ALA A 1051 -0.35 -17.63 11.23
N LEU A 1052 -0.14 -17.21 9.98
CA LEU A 1052 0.59 -15.99 9.65
C LEU A 1052 -0.36 -14.90 9.15
N GLU A 1053 -0.02 -13.63 9.43
CA GLU A 1053 -0.83 -12.48 9.04
C GLU A 1053 -1.02 -12.36 7.52
N TYR A 1054 -0.10 -12.87 6.71
CA TYR A 1054 -0.06 -12.63 5.26
C TYR A 1054 -0.42 -13.84 4.41
N PHE A 1055 0.34 -14.93 4.49
CA PHE A 1055 0.38 -15.90 3.39
C PHE A 1055 0.80 -17.32 3.79
N TYR A 1056 0.26 -18.32 3.08
CA TYR A 1056 0.46 -19.77 3.24
C TYR A 1056 0.13 -20.36 4.62
N ALA A 1057 -0.36 -21.60 4.63
CA ALA A 1057 -0.32 -22.39 5.84
C ALA A 1057 1.14 -22.78 6.10
N THR A 1058 1.63 -22.55 7.31
CA THR A 1058 3.03 -22.86 7.67
C THR A 1058 3.06 -24.00 8.67
N PHE A 1059 3.93 -24.98 8.42
CA PHE A 1059 4.09 -26.16 9.28
C PHE A 1059 5.53 -26.31 9.77
N VAL A 1060 5.67 -26.82 11.00
CA VAL A 1060 6.97 -27.02 11.65
C VAL A 1060 7.12 -28.49 12.07
N LYS A 1061 8.18 -29.16 11.62
CA LYS A 1061 8.55 -30.51 12.07
C LYS A 1061 10.07 -30.63 12.14
N ASN A 1062 10.58 -31.21 13.23
CA ASN A 1062 12.02 -31.42 13.46
C ASN A 1062 12.84 -30.15 13.13
N GLN A 1063 12.43 -29.00 13.68
CA GLN A 1063 13.11 -27.71 13.49
C GLN A 1063 13.25 -27.30 12.01
N THR A 1064 12.30 -27.74 11.18
CA THR A 1064 12.21 -27.37 9.76
C THR A 1064 10.87 -26.71 9.50
N VAL A 1065 10.90 -25.47 9.02
CA VAL A 1065 9.73 -24.74 8.54
C VAL A 1065 9.41 -25.16 7.11
N THR A 1066 8.16 -25.53 6.86
CA THR A 1066 7.67 -25.89 5.52
C THR A 1066 6.42 -25.10 5.17
N ARG A 1067 6.27 -24.81 3.88
CA ARG A 1067 5.12 -24.09 3.32
C ARG A 1067 4.10 -25.10 2.81
N GLY A 1068 2.83 -24.86 3.11
CA GLY A 1068 1.70 -25.63 2.61
C GLY A 1068 0.50 -24.75 2.25
N GLY A 1069 -0.56 -25.38 1.75
CA GLY A 1069 -1.79 -24.68 1.33
C GLY A 1069 -1.72 -24.09 -0.09
N ARG A 1070 -2.76 -23.35 -0.48
CA ARG A 1070 -2.88 -22.71 -1.82
C ARG A 1070 -1.87 -21.55 -1.99
N GLU A 1071 -1.48 -21.28 -3.23
CA GLU A 1071 -0.88 -19.99 -3.62
C GLU A 1071 -1.95 -18.90 -3.48
N GLY A 1072 -1.64 -17.78 -2.80
CA GLY A 1072 -2.64 -16.76 -2.50
C GLY A 1072 -3.43 -17.14 -1.26
N GLY A 1073 -2.95 -16.74 -0.08
CA GLY A 1073 -3.58 -17.06 1.19
C GLY A 1073 -4.31 -15.86 1.79
N PRO A 1074 -5.55 -16.01 2.25
CA PRO A 1074 -6.19 -15.01 3.10
C PRO A 1074 -5.43 -14.92 4.42
N GLY A 1075 -5.06 -13.72 4.88
CA GLY A 1075 -4.35 -13.55 6.16
C GLY A 1075 -5.03 -14.36 7.27
N TYR A 1076 -4.27 -15.14 8.06
CA TYR A 1076 -4.84 -16.04 9.07
C TYR A 1076 -4.90 -15.35 10.43
N SER A 1077 -6.01 -15.53 11.16
CA SER A 1077 -6.18 -14.99 12.50
C SER A 1077 -6.06 -16.05 13.60
N HIS A 1078 -6.38 -17.31 13.29
CA HIS A 1078 -6.42 -18.41 14.25
C HIS A 1078 -6.01 -19.73 13.61
N VAL A 1079 -5.49 -20.65 14.42
CA VAL A 1079 -5.29 -22.06 14.05
C VAL A 1079 -5.62 -22.98 15.23
N ARG A 1080 -6.23 -24.12 14.93
CA ARG A 1080 -6.60 -25.19 15.88
C ARG A 1080 -6.39 -26.57 15.25
N ILE A 1081 -6.28 -27.61 16.09
CA ILE A 1081 -6.25 -29.00 15.65
C ILE A 1081 -7.63 -29.61 15.84
N LEU A 1082 -8.12 -30.29 14.81
CA LEU A 1082 -9.40 -30.97 14.81
C LEU A 1082 -9.18 -32.47 14.70
N ASP A 1083 -9.44 -33.18 15.80
CA ASP A 1083 -9.40 -34.63 15.84
C ASP A 1083 -10.54 -35.23 15.03
N ARG A 1084 -10.24 -36.27 14.25
CA ARG A 1084 -11.22 -37.02 13.47
C ARG A 1084 -11.48 -38.38 14.11
N ALA A 1085 -12.73 -38.84 14.04
CA ALA A 1085 -13.09 -40.19 14.47
C ALA A 1085 -12.34 -41.28 13.67
N GLU A 1086 -12.03 -41.01 12.40
CA GLU A 1086 -11.21 -41.85 11.53
C GLU A 1086 -10.19 -40.98 10.76
N GLY A 1087 -8.93 -41.40 10.72
CA GLY A 1087 -7.84 -40.69 10.02
C GLY A 1087 -6.98 -39.79 10.92
N LEU A 1088 -5.97 -39.16 10.32
CA LEU A 1088 -5.09 -38.20 11.00
C LEU A 1088 -5.83 -36.90 11.36
N PRO A 1089 -5.41 -36.11 12.36
CA PRO A 1089 -6.02 -34.82 12.65
C PRO A 1089 -5.98 -33.84 11.46
N LEU A 1090 -6.90 -32.86 11.45
CA LEU A 1090 -6.86 -31.72 10.54
C LEU A 1090 -6.33 -30.48 11.27
N THR A 1091 -5.66 -29.61 10.53
CA THR A 1091 -5.35 -28.25 10.99
C THR A 1091 -6.41 -27.32 10.43
N VAL A 1092 -7.09 -26.57 11.31
CA VAL A 1092 -8.20 -25.69 10.95
C VAL A 1092 -7.79 -24.25 11.22
N TYR A 1093 -7.89 -23.42 10.19
CA TYR A 1093 -7.48 -22.04 10.18
C TYR A 1093 -8.70 -21.13 10.04
N GLY A 1094 -8.77 -20.09 10.87
CA GLY A 1094 -9.66 -18.97 10.69
C GLY A 1094 -8.96 -17.84 9.95
N THR A 1095 -9.65 -17.20 9.01
CA THR A 1095 -9.05 -16.16 8.16
C THR A 1095 -9.64 -14.77 8.44
N LYS A 1096 -8.85 -13.74 8.14
CA LYS A 1096 -9.23 -12.32 8.11
C LYS A 1096 -10.14 -12.00 6.91
N GLN A 1097 -10.38 -12.95 6.01
CA GLN A 1097 -11.16 -12.78 4.77
C GLN A 1097 -12.40 -13.69 4.76
N SER A 1098 -13.03 -13.86 5.92
CA SER A 1098 -14.32 -14.54 6.09
C SER A 1098 -14.35 -16.03 5.75
N GLU A 1099 -13.24 -16.75 5.94
CA GLU A 1099 -13.18 -18.19 5.67
C GLU A 1099 -12.67 -18.99 6.87
N VAL A 1100 -13.14 -20.24 6.96
CA VAL A 1100 -12.52 -21.31 7.73
C VAL A 1100 -11.94 -22.31 6.74
N GLN A 1101 -10.66 -22.64 6.87
CA GLN A 1101 -9.95 -23.55 5.98
C GLN A 1101 -9.33 -24.70 6.77
N ALA A 1102 -9.54 -25.94 6.32
CA ALA A 1102 -8.94 -27.12 6.92
C ALA A 1102 -7.90 -27.76 5.99
N PHE A 1103 -6.75 -28.12 6.53
CA PHE A 1103 -5.65 -28.76 5.81
C PHE A 1103 -5.22 -30.07 6.45
N GLU A 1104 -4.87 -31.02 5.58
CA GLU A 1104 -4.18 -32.25 5.97
C GLU A 1104 -2.66 -32.03 5.96
N TYR A 1105 -1.99 -32.55 7.00
CA TYR A 1105 -0.54 -32.56 7.13
C TYR A 1105 0.11 -33.74 6.34
N THR A 1106 -0.31 -33.98 5.10
CA THR A 1106 0.28 -35.01 4.22
C THR A 1106 1.32 -34.40 3.28
N ARG A 1107 2.32 -35.14 2.77
CA ARG A 1107 3.27 -34.59 1.78
C ARG A 1107 2.65 -34.54 0.36
N PRO A 1108 2.66 -33.38 -0.35
CA PRO A 1108 3.20 -32.08 0.07
C PRO A 1108 2.33 -31.40 1.14
N ALA A 1109 2.98 -30.92 2.23
CA ALA A 1109 2.34 -30.42 3.44
C ALA A 1109 1.24 -29.40 3.13
N GLY A 1110 0.12 -29.46 3.86
CA GLY A 1110 -1.00 -28.55 3.68
C GLY A 1110 -1.85 -28.86 2.45
N THR A 1111 -2.14 -30.14 2.19
CA THR A 1111 -3.13 -30.50 1.16
C THR A 1111 -4.52 -30.06 1.64
N ALA A 1112 -5.24 -29.31 0.81
CA ALA A 1112 -6.53 -28.74 1.20
C ALA A 1112 -7.55 -29.85 1.49
N GLY A 1113 -8.12 -29.83 2.70
CA GLY A 1113 -9.21 -30.71 3.12
C GLY A 1113 -10.56 -30.13 2.68
N TRP A 1114 -10.94 -29.00 3.28
CA TRP A 1114 -12.18 -28.28 2.96
C TRP A 1114 -12.07 -26.79 3.31
N ASN A 1115 -12.97 -25.97 2.77
CA ASN A 1115 -13.11 -24.55 3.12
C ASN A 1115 -14.59 -24.16 3.25
N ALA A 1116 -14.89 -23.20 4.13
CA ALA A 1116 -16.23 -22.67 4.36
C ALA A 1116 -16.19 -21.15 4.48
N ARG A 1117 -17.00 -20.44 3.68
CA ARG A 1117 -17.13 -18.98 3.71
C ARG A 1117 -18.26 -18.55 4.65
N LEU A 1118 -17.98 -17.58 5.49
CA LEU A 1118 -18.86 -17.07 6.56
C LEU A 1118 -19.15 -15.57 6.38
N SER A 1119 -19.79 -14.93 7.35
CA SER A 1119 -20.32 -13.55 7.25
C SER A 1119 -19.33 -12.41 7.52
N GLY A 1120 -18.09 -12.70 7.89
CA GLY A 1120 -17.03 -11.73 8.20
C GLY A 1120 -15.77 -12.44 8.70
N ALA A 1121 -14.69 -11.69 9.00
CA ALA A 1121 -13.45 -12.27 9.52
C ALA A 1121 -13.69 -13.17 10.73
N ILE A 1122 -12.84 -14.20 10.87
CA ILE A 1122 -12.90 -15.13 11.99
C ILE A 1122 -12.21 -14.48 13.19
N LEU A 1123 -13.02 -14.17 14.21
CA LEU A 1123 -12.56 -13.52 15.45
C LEU A 1123 -12.42 -14.50 16.62
N ALA A 1124 -13.07 -15.66 16.54
CA ALA A 1124 -12.92 -16.76 17.47
C ALA A 1124 -13.02 -18.10 16.74
N LEU A 1125 -12.21 -19.08 17.13
CA LEU A 1125 -12.20 -20.41 16.54
C LEU A 1125 -11.90 -21.47 17.60
N GLU A 1126 -12.81 -22.42 17.78
CA GLU A 1126 -12.64 -23.55 18.68
C GLU A 1126 -12.95 -24.88 17.98
N THR A 1127 -12.24 -25.94 18.36
CA THR A 1127 -12.41 -27.29 17.82
C THR A 1127 -12.53 -28.28 18.97
N GLY A 1128 -13.33 -29.33 18.77
CA GLY A 1128 -13.43 -30.39 19.75
C GLY A 1128 -14.72 -31.18 19.66
N THR A 1129 -14.88 -32.12 20.59
CA THR A 1129 -16.17 -32.79 20.85
C THR A 1129 -16.80 -32.13 22.06
N PHE A 1130 -17.57 -31.06 21.84
CA PHE A 1130 -18.26 -30.35 22.92
C PHE A 1130 -19.45 -31.14 23.47
N HIS A 1131 -20.07 -31.98 22.64
CA HIS A 1131 -21.15 -32.86 23.03
C HIS A 1131 -21.08 -34.21 22.30
N GLU A 1132 -21.26 -35.32 23.01
CA GLU A 1132 -21.12 -36.68 22.44
C GLU A 1132 -22.04 -36.93 21.24
N SER A 1133 -23.25 -36.38 21.24
CA SER A 1133 -24.21 -36.58 20.14
C SER A 1133 -23.83 -35.86 18.84
N VAL A 1134 -22.87 -34.94 18.91
CA VAL A 1134 -22.37 -34.17 17.76
C VAL A 1134 -21.11 -34.80 17.20
N GLY A 1135 -20.21 -35.24 18.07
CA GLY A 1135 -18.85 -35.62 17.71
C GLY A 1135 -17.96 -34.40 17.49
N SER A 1136 -16.84 -34.58 16.78
CA SER A 1136 -15.89 -33.49 16.49
C SER A 1136 -16.51 -32.44 15.58
N GLU A 1137 -16.46 -31.18 16.02
CA GLU A 1137 -16.94 -30.02 15.27
C GLU A 1137 -15.96 -28.83 15.38
N VAL A 1138 -16.19 -27.85 14.52
CA VAL A 1138 -15.53 -26.54 14.54
C VAL A 1138 -16.59 -25.48 14.86
N LEU A 1139 -16.33 -24.66 15.87
CA LEU A 1139 -17.12 -23.47 16.18
C LEU A 1139 -16.34 -22.23 15.74
N ALA A 1140 -17.00 -21.37 14.96
CA ALA A 1140 -16.42 -20.13 14.48
C ALA A 1140 -17.31 -18.94 14.83
N GLY A 1141 -16.69 -17.88 15.35
CA GLY A 1141 -17.31 -16.59 15.64
C GLY A 1141 -16.85 -15.56 14.64
N THR A 1142 -17.78 -14.81 14.05
CA THR A 1142 -17.47 -13.89 12.95
C THR A 1142 -17.64 -12.42 13.34
N ALA A 1143 -16.90 -11.56 12.63
CA ALA A 1143 -17.14 -10.12 12.62
C ALA A 1143 -18.50 -9.75 11.99
N GLY A 1144 -19.12 -10.65 11.23
CA GLY A 1144 -20.47 -10.54 10.65
C GLY A 1144 -21.62 -10.91 11.61
N PHE A 1145 -21.32 -11.06 12.90
CA PHE A 1145 -22.27 -11.30 14.00
C PHE A 1145 -22.87 -12.71 14.02
N ASP A 1146 -22.19 -13.70 13.44
CA ASP A 1146 -22.66 -15.08 13.42
C ASP A 1146 -21.77 -16.00 14.26
N VAL A 1147 -22.41 -16.97 14.90
CA VAL A 1147 -21.79 -18.22 15.36
C VAL A 1147 -22.12 -19.31 14.36
N VAL A 1148 -21.10 -20.04 13.91
CA VAL A 1148 -21.26 -21.14 12.96
C VAL A 1148 -20.64 -22.41 13.51
N SER A 1149 -21.41 -23.50 13.50
CA SER A 1149 -20.91 -24.86 13.75
C SER A 1149 -20.72 -25.59 12.43
N LEU A 1150 -19.52 -26.14 12.22
CA LEU A 1150 -19.16 -26.98 11.08
C LEU A 1150 -18.80 -28.39 11.55
N THR A 1151 -19.21 -29.41 10.80
CA THR A 1151 -18.78 -30.79 11.02
C THR A 1151 -17.28 -30.95 10.71
N SER A 1152 -16.72 -32.11 11.04
CA SER A 1152 -15.34 -32.45 10.68
C SER A 1152 -15.05 -32.50 9.17
N THR A 1153 -16.10 -32.52 8.33
CA THR A 1153 -16.01 -32.45 6.87
C THR A 1153 -16.29 -31.04 6.31
N GLY A 1154 -16.48 -30.05 7.17
CA GLY A 1154 -16.76 -28.66 6.78
C GLY A 1154 -18.24 -28.38 6.46
N GLU A 1155 -19.15 -29.32 6.70
CA GLU A 1155 -20.59 -29.11 6.48
C GLU A 1155 -21.18 -28.27 7.61
N ARG A 1156 -21.98 -27.27 7.25
CA ARG A 1156 -22.62 -26.38 8.22
C ARG A 1156 -23.75 -27.08 8.96
N ARG A 1157 -23.64 -27.19 10.30
CA ARG A 1157 -24.69 -27.71 11.18
C ARG A 1157 -25.73 -26.64 11.51
N PHE A 1158 -25.27 -25.46 11.92
CA PHE A 1158 -26.13 -24.29 12.16
C PHE A 1158 -25.36 -22.98 11.94
N THR A 1159 -26.12 -21.91 11.76
CA THR A 1159 -25.67 -20.52 11.84
C THR A 1159 -26.63 -19.77 12.74
N THR A 1160 -26.10 -19.11 13.75
CA THR A 1160 -26.88 -18.32 14.70
C THR A 1160 -26.40 -16.88 14.65
N SER A 1161 -27.28 -16.00 14.20
CA SER A 1161 -27.01 -14.57 14.19
C SER A 1161 -27.28 -13.96 15.56
N LEU A 1162 -26.31 -13.18 16.02
CA LEU A 1162 -26.32 -12.50 17.29
C LEU A 1162 -26.32 -10.99 17.07
N GLU A 1163 -26.40 -10.25 18.18
CA GLU A 1163 -26.54 -8.81 18.10
C GLU A 1163 -25.23 -8.09 17.76
N ASP A 1164 -24.05 -8.73 17.87
CA ASP A 1164 -22.73 -8.10 17.64
C ASP A 1164 -21.62 -9.08 17.23
N ARG A 1165 -20.42 -8.55 17.01
CA ARG A 1165 -19.20 -9.33 16.71
C ARG A 1165 -18.97 -10.38 17.78
N VAL A 1166 -18.69 -11.61 17.34
CA VAL A 1166 -18.46 -12.75 18.22
C VAL A 1166 -16.97 -12.86 18.52
N LEU A 1167 -16.56 -12.53 19.74
CA LEU A 1167 -15.15 -12.49 20.13
C LEU A 1167 -14.69 -13.73 20.90
N HIS A 1168 -15.61 -14.42 21.57
CA HIS A 1168 -15.28 -15.52 22.47
C HIS A 1168 -16.28 -16.66 22.34
N LEU A 1169 -15.77 -17.90 22.39
CA LEU A 1169 -16.55 -19.12 22.27
C LEU A 1169 -16.11 -20.12 23.35
N ALA A 1170 -17.07 -20.81 23.95
CA ALA A 1170 -16.79 -21.96 24.81
C ALA A 1170 -17.91 -23.01 24.70
N GLY A 1171 -17.55 -24.29 24.80
CA GLY A 1171 -18.51 -25.39 24.91
C GLY A 1171 -19.13 -25.45 26.31
N LEU A 1172 -20.44 -25.67 26.37
CA LEU A 1172 -21.17 -26.02 27.59
C LEU A 1172 -21.64 -27.48 27.46
N GLY A 1173 -21.74 -28.19 28.58
CA GLY A 1173 -22.21 -29.59 28.56
C GLY A 1173 -23.59 -29.78 27.91
N ASP A 1174 -24.40 -28.71 27.80
CA ASP A 1174 -25.70 -28.70 27.14
C ASP A 1174 -25.83 -27.69 25.97
N GLY A 1175 -24.70 -27.16 25.46
CA GLY A 1175 -24.73 -26.15 24.40
C GLY A 1175 -23.43 -25.36 24.25
N TYR A 1176 -23.53 -24.05 24.07
CA TYR A 1176 -22.38 -23.16 23.85
C TYR A 1176 -22.57 -21.83 24.58
N LEU A 1177 -21.48 -21.26 25.09
CA LEU A 1177 -21.42 -19.92 25.65
C LEU A 1177 -20.67 -18.99 24.69
N VAL A 1178 -21.24 -17.82 24.43
CA VAL A 1178 -20.75 -16.91 23.39
C VAL A 1178 -20.61 -15.51 23.97
N GLY A 1179 -19.42 -14.91 23.84
CA GLY A 1179 -19.13 -13.54 24.27
C GLY A 1179 -19.09 -12.56 23.09
N LEU A 1180 -19.81 -11.44 23.21
CA LEU A 1180 -19.97 -10.43 22.16
C LEU A 1180 -19.24 -9.12 22.49
N ASP A 1181 -18.84 -8.41 21.43
CA ASP A 1181 -18.09 -7.12 21.47
C ASP A 1181 -18.89 -5.91 21.95
N ASN A 1182 -19.99 -6.15 22.63
CA ASN A 1182 -20.80 -5.09 23.22
C ASN A 1182 -21.08 -5.34 24.69
N GLY A 1183 -20.48 -6.37 25.29
CA GLY A 1183 -20.72 -6.75 26.67
C GLY A 1183 -21.85 -7.77 26.83
N SER A 1184 -22.40 -8.28 25.73
CA SER A 1184 -23.41 -9.34 25.80
C SER A 1184 -22.81 -10.73 25.83
N VAL A 1185 -23.51 -11.64 26.49
CA VAL A 1185 -23.21 -13.07 26.52
C VAL A 1185 -24.47 -13.83 26.14
N ALA A 1186 -24.35 -14.81 25.24
CA ALA A 1186 -25.46 -15.67 24.83
C ALA A 1186 -25.16 -17.13 25.16
N LYS A 1187 -26.18 -17.85 25.65
CA LYS A 1187 -26.19 -19.31 25.73
C LYS A 1187 -26.93 -19.86 24.53
N LEU A 1188 -26.27 -20.70 23.74
CA LEU A 1188 -26.86 -21.41 22.61
C LEU A 1188 -27.09 -22.88 22.97
N GLY A 1189 -28.15 -23.48 22.47
CA GLY A 1189 -28.35 -24.93 22.52
C GLY A 1189 -27.45 -25.67 21.52
N ILE A 1190 -27.46 -27.01 21.58
CA ILE A 1190 -26.71 -27.90 20.66
C ILE A 1190 -27.14 -27.75 19.19
N ASP A 1191 -28.35 -27.25 18.96
CA ASP A 1191 -28.92 -26.92 17.65
C ASP A 1191 -28.64 -25.47 17.21
N GLY A 1192 -27.95 -24.68 18.04
CA GLY A 1192 -27.65 -23.28 17.80
C GLY A 1192 -28.75 -22.32 18.23
N ALA A 1193 -29.90 -22.79 18.73
CA ALA A 1193 -30.97 -21.89 19.16
C ALA A 1193 -30.52 -21.05 20.37
N VAL A 1194 -30.83 -19.75 20.38
CA VAL A 1194 -30.56 -18.88 21.53
C VAL A 1194 -31.47 -19.31 22.68
N VAL A 1195 -30.87 -19.82 23.76
CA VAL A 1195 -31.56 -20.27 24.97
C VAL A 1195 -31.73 -19.11 25.94
N ASP A 1196 -30.65 -18.37 26.18
CA ASP A 1196 -30.61 -17.20 27.06
C ASP A 1196 -29.62 -16.17 26.53
N GLN A 1197 -29.82 -14.91 26.92
CA GLN A 1197 -28.93 -13.80 26.58
C GLN A 1197 -28.90 -12.78 27.70
N TRP A 1198 -27.70 -12.30 28.00
CA TRP A 1198 -27.42 -11.35 29.08
C TRP A 1198 -26.58 -10.20 28.56
N ARG A 1199 -26.65 -9.06 29.26
CA ARG A 1199 -25.89 -7.86 28.94
C ARG A 1199 -25.21 -7.31 30.18
N PHE A 1200 -23.88 -7.23 30.13
CA PHE A 1200 -23.04 -6.63 31.16
C PHE A 1200 -22.77 -5.15 30.88
N GLU A 1201 -22.33 -4.42 31.90
CA GLU A 1201 -22.01 -2.98 31.81
C GLU A 1201 -20.67 -2.69 31.10
N ALA A 1202 -19.80 -3.68 30.98
CA ALA A 1202 -18.51 -3.60 30.30
C ALA A 1202 -18.38 -4.69 29.22
N LEU A 1203 -17.43 -4.50 28.29
CA LEU A 1203 -17.15 -5.44 27.20
C LEU A 1203 -16.70 -6.81 27.73
N VAL A 1204 -16.99 -7.87 26.98
CA VAL A 1204 -16.54 -9.24 27.33
C VAL A 1204 -15.09 -9.42 26.90
N ALA A 1205 -14.22 -9.74 27.86
CA ALA A 1205 -12.79 -10.03 27.63
C ALA A 1205 -12.48 -11.54 27.59
N GLY A 1206 -13.40 -12.40 28.05
CA GLY A 1206 -13.28 -13.85 27.94
C GLY A 1206 -14.51 -14.57 28.47
N VAL A 1207 -14.75 -15.78 27.95
CA VAL A 1207 -15.79 -16.69 28.45
C VAL A 1207 -15.18 -18.07 28.71
N THR A 1208 -15.68 -18.77 29.72
CA THR A 1208 -15.27 -20.14 30.03
C THR A 1208 -16.50 -21.01 30.19
N GLY A 1209 -16.47 -22.20 29.59
CA GLY A 1209 -17.55 -23.18 29.63
C GLY A 1209 -17.43 -24.17 30.80
N GLY A 1210 -18.00 -25.36 30.63
CA GLY A 1210 -17.97 -26.43 31.64
C GLY A 1210 -19.06 -26.33 32.72
N GLU A 1211 -18.87 -27.01 33.85
CA GLU A 1211 -19.86 -27.07 34.95
C GLU A 1211 -20.02 -25.74 35.71
N ASN A 1212 -19.00 -24.88 35.69
CA ASN A 1212 -19.02 -23.56 36.34
C ASN A 1212 -18.68 -22.46 35.32
N PRO A 1213 -19.64 -22.04 34.47
CA PRO A 1213 -19.40 -21.07 33.42
C PRO A 1213 -18.99 -19.70 33.98
N ARG A 1214 -17.98 -19.08 33.37
CA ARG A 1214 -17.45 -17.77 33.79
C ARG A 1214 -17.44 -16.77 32.65
N VAL A 1215 -17.60 -15.49 33.02
CA VAL A 1215 -17.47 -14.34 32.14
C VAL A 1215 -16.47 -13.39 32.77
N VAL A 1216 -15.44 -13.02 32.01
CA VAL A 1216 -14.48 -11.98 32.38
C VAL A 1216 -14.79 -10.73 31.56
N LEU A 1217 -14.92 -9.59 32.22
CA LEU A 1217 -15.19 -8.30 31.59
C LEU A 1217 -13.89 -7.50 31.42
N ALA A 1218 -13.87 -6.62 30.42
CA ALA A 1218 -12.73 -5.76 30.08
C ALA A 1218 -12.31 -4.82 31.22
N ASN A 1219 -13.23 -4.49 32.14
CA ASN A 1219 -12.95 -3.69 33.33
C ASN A 1219 -12.38 -4.52 34.51
N GLY A 1220 -12.09 -5.81 34.31
CA GLY A 1220 -11.50 -6.71 35.30
C GLY A 1220 -12.48 -7.47 36.18
N GLU A 1221 -13.80 -7.30 36.00
CA GLU A 1221 -14.79 -8.07 36.74
C GLU A 1221 -14.91 -9.52 36.24
N VAL A 1222 -15.10 -10.45 37.18
CA VAL A 1222 -15.35 -11.87 36.88
C VAL A 1222 -16.71 -12.25 37.44
N HIS A 1223 -17.55 -12.85 36.61
CA HIS A 1223 -18.90 -13.29 36.96
C HIS A 1223 -19.04 -14.80 36.73
N THR A 1224 -19.84 -15.46 37.55
CA THR A 1224 -20.19 -16.89 37.41
C THR A 1224 -21.71 -17.05 37.37
N LEU A 1225 -22.20 -18.05 36.65
CA LEU A 1225 -23.64 -18.36 36.58
C LEU A 1225 -24.04 -19.17 37.83
N GLU A 1226 -25.05 -18.72 38.58
CA GLU A 1226 -25.66 -19.48 39.69
C GLU A 1226 -26.37 -20.73 39.14
N ALA A 1227 -26.16 -21.86 39.80
CA ALA A 1227 -26.72 -23.17 39.44
C ALA A 1227 -28.23 -23.30 39.71
#